data_AF-A0A8J8PCT5-F1
#
_entry.id   AF-A0A8J8PCT5-F1
#
_cell.length_a   1.000
_cell.length_b   1.000
_cell.length_c   1.000
_cell.angle_alpha   90.00
_cell.angle_beta   90.00
_cell.angle_gamma   90.00
#
_symmetry.space_group_name_H-M   'P 1'
#
loop_
_entity.id
_entity.type
_entity.pdbx_description
1 polymer ?
#
loop_
_entity_poly.entity_id
_entity_poly.type
_entity_poly.pdbx_seq_one_letter_code
_entity_poly.pdbx_strand_id
1 'polypeptide(L)'
;MHYYGEYFSENEKQAIFIALKYHDYGKVNYQFQNKLLKKLEKPLLHNQDLDEFYGDMSIPHGYLSPAFLPYESMIGDFDKEWVISIINAIYYHHTRQDCSKEDVHRTLEADIYPRFQNDYKLQNSYLSKVFKKGIFVELDRWERYAVVKGILNRLDYVASSNDDLSIELDPLQNGQRYDEIVESKLTSKWKLRSVQEEMKDHTDENMIVVASTGIGKTEAALLWGRGSKLFYTLPLKVAINAIYERIHDSTEGYGYENSIFLHSDSLSLLMQEDADADALTKYRRSKLFSYPLTVCTVDQLFTFVYKYLGCEMIPATLKYSKVVIDEIQSYSPDILAKILFGLKIIDHLGGKFAIVTATFPPILEYLIKNKTKIAYRKPTPFLSPYETRHMISYVEGDFDYLEILRNSVSKKVLVICNTVNRACEVFQNLRHDCRNVHLIHSRYQKRHRDVLEAEILKFSDGDENGIWVSTQIVEASLDIDFDELYTEMCPADNLLQRLGRCYRKRNYSGTAPNVHIHNTRSGVSSIYDPEIYDLSVERLKQYDNKFFTEKEKISYVESVYSHELLKNTQYFKKLLKEYNSLEKFAFSDFSKKEATEKFRDILTITIIPDEQYDILLNNGMIDKLRSVIDNPHTKTSRRQKYLDDLMQYTISVNPMIFSKEIMPDKDSICSSVKIYRVNAMYDFDEESHMGVGLTIQSLNENFSNQL
;
A
#
# COMPACT_ATOMS: atom_id res chain seq x y z
N MET A 1 24.59 -12.03 -2.33
CA MET A 1 25.62 -11.36 -3.16
C MET A 1 25.54 -11.74 -4.63
N HIS A 2 25.09 -12.95 -5.02
CA HIS A 2 25.12 -13.40 -6.42
C HIS A 2 24.35 -12.49 -7.41
N TYR A 3 23.15 -12.03 -7.06
CA TYR A 3 22.32 -11.19 -7.95
C TYR A 3 22.50 -9.69 -7.74
N TYR A 4 22.53 -9.23 -6.49
CA TYR A 4 22.49 -7.80 -6.15
C TYR A 4 23.70 -7.32 -5.34
N GLY A 5 24.79 -8.10 -5.30
CA GLY A 5 25.97 -7.76 -4.50
C GLY A 5 26.70 -6.50 -4.97
N GLU A 6 26.58 -6.14 -6.25
CA GLU A 6 27.21 -4.95 -6.85
C GLU A 6 26.65 -3.63 -6.33
N TYR A 7 25.41 -3.62 -5.83
CA TYR A 7 24.76 -2.43 -5.28
C TYR A 7 25.28 -2.05 -3.89
N PHE A 8 26.11 -2.89 -3.28
CA PHE A 8 26.72 -2.64 -1.98
C PHE A 8 28.19 -2.30 -2.16
N SER A 9 28.61 -1.19 -1.56
CA SER A 9 30.03 -0.85 -1.41
C SER A 9 30.78 -1.89 -0.60
N GLU A 10 32.11 -1.95 -0.73
CA GLU A 10 32.92 -2.87 0.06
C GLU A 10 32.79 -2.63 1.57
N ASN A 11 32.68 -1.36 1.99
CA ASN A 11 32.43 -1.01 3.39
C ASN A 11 31.07 -1.56 3.87
N GLU A 12 30.01 -1.46 3.06
CA GLU A 12 28.71 -2.05 3.40
C GLU A 12 28.79 -3.56 3.53
N LYS A 13 29.43 -4.24 2.57
CA LYS A 13 29.60 -5.70 2.60
C LYS A 13 30.35 -6.16 3.84
N GLN A 14 31.47 -5.50 4.16
CA GLN A 14 32.26 -5.81 5.34
C GLN A 14 31.50 -5.51 6.64
N ALA A 15 30.79 -4.38 6.71
CA ALA A 15 29.97 -4.03 7.87
C ALA A 15 28.85 -5.06 8.12
N ILE A 16 28.16 -5.48 7.05
CA ILE A 16 27.15 -6.54 7.09
C ILE A 16 27.79 -7.86 7.55
N PHE A 17 28.96 -8.23 7.02
CA PHE A 17 29.65 -9.45 7.40
C PHE A 17 30.04 -9.47 8.89
N ILE A 18 30.59 -8.36 9.40
CA ILE A 18 30.91 -8.22 10.83
C ILE A 18 29.63 -8.33 11.66
N ALA A 19 28.56 -7.62 11.26
CA ALA A 19 27.29 -7.70 11.95
C ALA A 19 26.75 -9.14 12.02
N LEU A 20 26.76 -9.87 10.90
CA LEU A 20 26.37 -11.28 10.83
C LEU A 20 27.22 -12.17 11.73
N LYS A 21 28.53 -11.97 11.74
CA LYS A 21 29.44 -12.78 12.55
C LYS A 21 29.14 -12.62 14.05
N TYR A 22 28.91 -11.40 14.52
CA TYR A 22 28.87 -11.11 15.96
C TYR A 22 27.46 -10.94 16.54
N HIS A 23 26.40 -10.86 15.74
CA HIS A 23 25.05 -10.50 16.24
C HIS A 23 24.51 -11.39 17.35
N ASP A 24 24.93 -12.65 17.35
CA ASP A 24 24.45 -13.70 18.23
C ASP A 24 25.43 -14.08 19.34
N TYR A 25 26.60 -13.44 19.42
CA TYR A 25 27.64 -13.81 20.40
C TYR A 25 27.15 -13.67 21.84
N GLY A 26 26.23 -12.73 22.11
CA GLY A 26 25.60 -12.60 23.41
C GLY A 26 24.76 -13.80 23.83
N LYS A 27 24.44 -14.76 22.95
CA LYS A 27 23.73 -16.00 23.30
C LYS A 27 24.56 -16.91 24.21
N VAL A 28 25.87 -16.66 24.37
CA VAL A 28 26.75 -17.38 25.32
C VAL A 28 26.45 -17.11 26.79
N ASN A 29 25.63 -16.09 27.08
CA ASN A 29 25.20 -15.78 28.45
C ASN A 29 24.50 -16.97 29.11
N TYR A 30 24.70 -17.10 30.42
CA TYR A 30 24.25 -18.22 31.25
C TYR A 30 22.76 -18.49 31.10
N GLN A 31 21.92 -17.45 31.16
CA GLN A 31 20.47 -17.60 31.07
C GLN A 31 20.01 -18.13 29.70
N PHE A 32 20.61 -17.66 28.61
CA PHE A 32 20.29 -18.12 27.26
C PHE A 32 20.76 -19.56 27.03
N GLN A 33 21.96 -19.93 27.52
CA GLN A 33 22.46 -21.30 27.44
C GLN A 33 21.55 -22.28 28.21
N ASN A 34 21.08 -21.91 29.41
CA ASN A 34 20.12 -22.72 30.15
C ASN A 34 18.76 -22.84 29.45
N LYS A 35 18.27 -21.78 28.78
CA LYS A 35 17.07 -21.86 27.92
C LYS A 35 17.27 -22.86 26.77
N LEU A 36 18.45 -22.87 26.14
CA LEU A 36 18.78 -23.81 25.07
C LEU A 36 18.88 -25.25 25.58
N LEU A 37 19.63 -25.49 26.65
CA LEU A 37 19.81 -26.82 27.26
C LEU A 37 18.48 -27.42 27.71
N LYS A 38 17.60 -26.61 28.30
CA LYS A 38 16.24 -27.02 28.66
C LYS A 38 15.46 -27.49 27.44
N LYS A 39 15.54 -26.76 26.32
CA LYS A 39 14.86 -27.12 25.06
C LYS A 39 15.45 -28.38 24.41
N LEU A 40 16.73 -28.66 24.65
CA LEU A 40 17.42 -29.87 24.20
C LEU A 40 17.30 -31.03 25.18
N GLU A 41 16.54 -30.88 26.27
CA GLU A 41 16.39 -31.88 27.33
C GLU A 41 17.74 -32.34 27.93
N LYS A 42 18.71 -31.42 28.01
CA LYS A 42 20.04 -31.64 28.58
C LYS A 42 20.17 -31.09 30.01
N PRO A 43 21.12 -31.60 30.82
CA PRO A 43 21.40 -31.04 32.14
C PRO A 43 21.68 -29.54 32.06
N LEU A 44 21.08 -28.77 32.97
CA LEU A 44 21.28 -27.34 33.06
C LEU A 44 22.66 -27.03 33.63
N LEU A 45 23.20 -25.88 33.25
CA LEU A 45 24.33 -25.29 33.95
C LEU A 45 23.85 -24.85 35.33
N HIS A 46 24.69 -25.07 36.34
CA HIS A 46 24.43 -24.63 37.71
C HIS A 46 25.58 -23.74 38.19
N ASN A 47 25.23 -22.54 38.62
CA ASN A 47 26.16 -21.60 39.24
C ASN A 47 25.35 -20.71 40.19
N GLN A 48 25.53 -20.91 41.50
CA GLN A 48 24.73 -20.24 42.53
C GLN A 48 24.78 -18.72 42.43
N ASP A 49 25.96 -18.14 42.18
CA ASP A 49 26.13 -16.69 42.08
C ASP A 49 25.39 -16.13 40.87
N LEU A 50 25.42 -16.84 39.73
CA LEU A 50 24.70 -16.43 38.52
C LEU A 50 23.20 -16.67 38.62
N ASP A 51 22.78 -17.75 39.27
CA ASP A 51 21.37 -18.02 39.55
C ASP A 51 20.76 -16.90 40.41
N GLU A 52 21.46 -16.46 41.45
CA GLU A 52 21.05 -15.33 42.30
C GLU A 52 21.11 -13.99 41.56
N PHE A 53 22.19 -13.74 40.79
CA PHE A 53 22.36 -12.51 40.02
C PHE A 53 21.24 -12.31 39.00
N TYR A 54 20.94 -13.34 38.21
CA TYR A 54 19.89 -13.25 37.20
C TYR A 54 18.53 -13.16 37.88
N GLY A 55 18.20 -14.03 38.85
CA GLY A 55 16.85 -14.06 39.43
C GLY A 55 15.77 -14.02 38.34
N ASP A 56 14.96 -12.97 38.33
CA ASP A 56 13.93 -12.71 37.30
C ASP A 56 14.41 -11.80 36.13
N MET A 57 15.62 -11.25 36.21
CA MET A 57 16.21 -10.42 35.16
C MET A 57 16.44 -11.23 33.88
N SER A 58 16.12 -10.65 32.72
CA SER A 58 16.38 -11.25 31.42
C SER A 58 16.94 -10.21 30.46
N ILE A 59 18.22 -10.34 30.10
CA ILE A 59 18.86 -9.44 29.14
C ILE A 59 18.78 -10.00 27.72
N PRO A 60 18.30 -9.22 26.75
CA PRO A 60 18.43 -9.56 25.33
C PRO A 60 19.86 -9.86 24.92
N HIS A 61 20.11 -11.01 24.29
CA HIS A 61 21.47 -11.36 23.84
C HIS A 61 22.04 -10.32 22.84
N GLY A 62 21.19 -9.70 22.01
CA GLY A 62 21.60 -8.62 21.12
C GLY A 62 22.26 -7.45 21.85
N TYR A 63 21.90 -7.19 23.11
CA TYR A 63 22.43 -6.04 23.86
C TYR A 63 23.83 -6.33 24.43
N LEU A 64 24.16 -7.61 24.60
CA LEU A 64 25.48 -8.10 25.06
C LEU A 64 26.44 -8.36 23.90
N SER A 65 25.90 -8.70 22.73
CA SER A 65 26.68 -9.12 21.55
C SER A 65 27.74 -8.11 21.08
N PRO A 66 27.50 -6.78 21.08
CA PRO A 66 28.52 -5.82 20.68
C PRO A 66 29.75 -5.79 21.59
N ALA A 67 29.70 -6.36 22.80
CA ALA A 67 30.86 -6.45 23.68
C ALA A 67 31.99 -7.30 23.06
N PHE A 68 31.64 -8.23 22.16
CA PHE A 68 32.58 -9.13 21.48
C PHE A 68 33.18 -8.55 20.20
N LEU A 69 32.77 -7.34 19.78
CA LEU A 69 33.29 -6.72 18.56
C LEU A 69 34.80 -6.40 18.70
N PRO A 70 35.61 -6.67 17.67
CA PRO A 70 37.03 -6.38 17.68
C PRO A 70 37.29 -4.89 17.38
N TYR A 71 36.96 -4.00 18.32
CA TYR A 71 36.99 -2.55 18.09
C TYR A 71 38.34 -2.01 17.60
N GLU A 72 39.46 -2.55 18.10
CA GLU A 72 40.80 -2.10 17.72
C GLU A 72 41.07 -2.30 16.23
N SER A 73 40.66 -3.46 15.66
CA SER A 73 40.82 -3.71 14.23
C SER A 73 39.81 -2.90 13.41
N MET A 74 38.56 -2.81 13.90
CA MET A 74 37.50 -2.08 13.20
C MET A 74 37.82 -0.58 13.02
N ILE A 75 38.51 0.07 13.96
CA ILE A 75 38.88 1.48 13.83
C ILE A 75 39.91 1.71 12.71
N GLY A 76 40.71 0.69 12.36
CA GLY A 76 41.62 0.75 11.22
C GLY A 76 40.93 0.59 9.86
N ASP A 77 39.88 -0.22 9.83
CA ASP A 77 39.16 -0.57 8.59
C ASP A 77 37.96 0.34 8.31
N PHE A 78 37.38 0.95 9.35
CA PHE A 78 36.16 1.75 9.28
C PHE A 78 36.33 3.11 9.95
N ASP A 79 35.64 4.11 9.39
CA ASP A 79 35.41 5.34 10.13
C ASP A 79 34.50 5.12 11.36
N LYS A 80 34.46 6.13 12.21
CA LYS A 80 33.69 6.10 13.45
C LYS A 80 32.20 5.85 13.22
N GLU A 81 31.62 6.37 12.14
CA GLU A 81 30.19 6.27 11.86
C GLU A 81 29.79 4.86 11.43
N TRP A 82 30.62 4.18 10.64
CA TRP A 82 30.43 2.76 10.31
C TRP A 82 30.47 1.87 11.55
N VAL A 83 31.44 2.09 12.45
CA VAL A 83 31.52 1.34 13.71
C VAL A 83 30.23 1.53 14.54
N ILE A 84 29.72 2.76 14.61
CA ILE A 84 28.45 3.06 15.29
C ILE A 84 27.28 2.32 14.62
N SER A 85 27.18 2.33 13.29
CA SER A 85 26.12 1.63 12.56
C SER A 85 26.15 0.12 12.82
N ILE A 86 27.33 -0.51 12.84
CA ILE A 86 27.50 -1.94 13.13
C ILE A 86 27.06 -2.26 14.56
N ILE A 87 27.51 -1.47 15.55
CA ILE A 87 27.09 -1.64 16.95
C ILE A 87 25.57 -1.61 17.06
N ASN A 88 24.93 -0.60 16.46
CA ASN A 88 23.49 -0.43 16.57
C ASN A 88 22.72 -1.53 15.82
N ALA A 89 23.23 -1.97 14.66
CA ALA A 89 22.63 -3.07 13.90
C ALA A 89 22.61 -4.36 14.71
N ILE A 90 23.73 -4.71 15.36
CA ILE A 90 23.80 -5.85 16.27
C ILE A 90 22.93 -5.62 17.51
N TYR A 91 23.01 -4.46 18.15
CA TYR A 91 22.28 -4.19 19.39
C TYR A 91 20.76 -4.36 19.21
N TYR A 92 20.23 -3.89 18.08
CA TYR A 92 18.80 -3.85 17.79
C TYR A 92 18.32 -4.92 16.79
N HIS A 93 19.11 -5.95 16.47
CA HIS A 93 18.75 -6.95 15.44
C HIS A 93 17.41 -7.66 15.75
N HIS A 94 17.09 -7.87 17.03
CA HIS A 94 15.76 -8.24 17.49
C HIS A 94 15.03 -7.06 18.15
N THR A 95 13.77 -6.84 17.78
CA THR A 95 12.89 -5.90 18.47
C THR A 95 12.41 -6.51 19.79
N ARG A 96 12.94 -6.03 20.92
CA ARG A 96 12.56 -6.48 22.28
C ARG A 96 12.23 -5.30 23.18
N GLN A 97 11.64 -5.57 24.35
CA GLN A 97 11.52 -4.58 25.42
C GLN A 97 12.91 -4.11 25.84
N ASP A 98 13.02 -2.82 26.14
CA ASP A 98 14.29 -2.24 26.58
C ASP A 98 14.65 -2.71 27.98
N CYS A 99 15.96 -2.82 28.22
CA CYS A 99 16.54 -2.88 29.55
C CYS A 99 17.52 -1.73 29.74
N SER A 100 17.86 -1.42 31.00
CA SER A 100 18.78 -0.32 31.31
C SER A 100 20.20 -0.64 30.83
N LYS A 101 20.97 0.39 30.48
CA LYS A 101 22.39 0.20 30.09
C LYS A 101 23.20 -0.30 31.28
N GLU A 102 22.78 0.07 32.48
CA GLU A 102 23.32 -0.36 33.77
C GLU A 102 23.13 -1.87 33.96
N ASP A 103 21.94 -2.42 33.65
CA ASP A 103 21.72 -3.87 33.73
C ASP A 103 22.56 -4.62 32.70
N VAL A 104 22.65 -4.11 31.46
CA VAL A 104 23.53 -4.70 30.43
C VAL A 104 24.98 -4.70 30.92
N HIS A 105 25.45 -3.59 31.49
CA HIS A 105 26.81 -3.48 32.02
C HIS A 105 27.05 -4.46 33.18
N ARG A 106 26.13 -4.56 34.13
CA ARG A 106 26.20 -5.51 35.24
C ARG A 106 26.25 -6.95 34.76
N THR A 107 25.46 -7.31 33.75
CA THR A 107 25.48 -8.66 33.16
C THR A 107 26.79 -8.96 32.45
N LEU A 108 27.40 -7.97 31.78
CA LEU A 108 28.74 -8.14 31.23
C LEU A 108 29.78 -8.44 32.32
N GLU A 109 29.74 -7.72 33.44
CA GLU A 109 30.71 -7.90 34.54
C GLU A 109 30.50 -9.21 35.32
N ALA A 110 29.25 -9.60 35.55
CA ALA A 110 28.93 -10.77 36.37
C ALA A 110 29.04 -12.10 35.59
N ASP A 111 28.62 -12.13 34.32
CA ASP A 111 28.54 -13.37 33.53
C ASP A 111 29.60 -13.42 32.43
N ILE A 112 29.68 -12.38 31.59
CA ILE A 112 30.43 -12.48 30.33
C ILE A 112 31.95 -12.31 30.54
N TYR A 113 32.39 -11.24 31.20
CA TYR A 113 33.82 -10.95 31.40
C TYR A 113 34.56 -12.07 32.14
N PRO A 114 34.07 -12.60 33.28
CA PRO A 114 34.78 -13.65 34.02
C PRO A 114 35.02 -14.91 33.18
N ARG A 115 34.14 -15.18 32.20
CA ARG A 115 34.16 -16.40 31.39
C ARG A 115 34.91 -16.24 30.08
N PHE A 116 34.99 -15.04 29.52
CA PHE A 116 35.42 -14.83 28.13
C PHE A 116 36.46 -13.72 27.93
N GLN A 117 36.80 -12.92 28.95
CA GLN A 117 37.76 -11.81 28.81
C GLN A 117 39.18 -12.26 28.40
N ASN A 118 39.57 -13.49 28.76
CA ASN A 118 40.89 -14.02 28.40
C ASN A 118 40.97 -14.41 26.92
N ASP A 119 39.85 -14.83 26.33
CA ASP A 119 39.78 -15.26 24.93
C ASP A 119 39.41 -14.10 23.98
N TYR A 120 38.70 -13.10 24.51
CA TYR A 120 38.18 -11.96 23.77
C TYR A 120 38.51 -10.64 24.47
N LYS A 121 38.91 -9.62 23.70
CA LYS A 121 39.08 -8.24 24.21
C LYS A 121 37.74 -7.54 24.39
N LEU A 122 36.95 -7.98 25.37
CA LEU A 122 35.61 -7.45 25.59
C LEU A 122 35.67 -6.04 26.19
N GLN A 123 34.68 -5.22 25.84
CA GLN A 123 34.51 -3.87 26.37
C GLN A 123 33.05 -3.43 26.35
N ASN A 124 32.70 -2.48 27.22
CA ASN A 124 31.35 -1.89 27.33
C ASN A 124 31.25 -0.49 26.68
N SER A 125 32.34 0.05 26.13
CA SER A 125 32.39 1.42 25.59
C SER A 125 31.32 1.68 24.51
N TYR A 126 30.87 0.62 23.85
CA TYR A 126 29.80 0.63 22.86
C TYR A 126 28.46 1.11 23.39
N LEU A 127 28.18 0.92 24.69
CA LEU A 127 26.94 1.37 25.30
C LEU A 127 26.75 2.88 25.14
N SER A 128 27.82 3.67 25.12
CA SER A 128 27.77 5.12 24.86
C SER A 128 27.40 5.47 23.41
N LYS A 129 27.59 4.52 22.48
CA LYS A 129 27.39 4.67 21.02
C LYS A 129 26.03 4.15 20.54
N VAL A 130 25.27 3.46 21.40
CA VAL A 130 23.93 2.95 21.10
C VAL A 130 22.94 4.12 20.97
N PHE A 131 22.20 4.15 19.86
CA PHE A 131 21.12 5.08 19.59
C PHE A 131 20.09 5.03 20.72
N LYS A 132 19.62 6.19 21.15
CA LYS A 132 18.59 6.27 22.18
C LYS A 132 17.25 6.46 21.49
N LYS A 133 16.25 5.67 21.87
CA LYS A 133 14.88 5.85 21.38
C LYS A 133 14.37 7.24 21.75
N GLY A 134 13.62 7.86 20.85
CA GLY A 134 13.11 9.23 21.04
C GLY A 134 14.18 10.32 20.90
N ILE A 135 15.43 9.97 20.55
CA ILE A 135 16.47 10.95 20.22
C ILE A 135 16.65 11.02 18.70
N PHE A 136 16.82 12.24 18.20
CA PHE A 136 17.09 12.50 16.80
C PHE A 136 18.38 11.84 16.32
N VAL A 137 18.32 11.20 15.16
CA VAL A 137 19.45 10.63 14.44
C VAL A 137 19.42 11.20 13.02
N GLU A 138 20.54 11.79 12.61
CA GLU A 138 20.71 12.30 11.25
C GLU A 138 20.40 11.23 10.20
N LEU A 139 19.85 11.67 9.08
CA LEU A 139 19.28 10.76 8.09
C LEU A 139 20.33 9.81 7.51
N ASP A 140 21.51 10.33 7.15
CA ASP A 140 22.62 9.53 6.58
C ASP A 140 23.09 8.43 7.54
N ARG A 141 23.14 8.75 8.84
CA ARG A 141 23.55 7.83 9.90
C ARG A 141 22.50 6.75 10.13
N TRP A 142 21.22 7.13 10.07
CA TRP A 142 20.11 6.17 10.14
C TRP A 142 20.06 5.27 8.90
N GLU A 143 20.28 5.82 7.70
CA GLU A 143 20.35 5.07 6.44
C GLU A 143 21.43 3.99 6.46
N ARG A 144 22.67 4.33 6.87
CA ARG A 144 23.76 3.33 7.05
C ARG A 144 23.37 2.22 8.01
N TYR A 145 22.82 2.59 9.17
CA TYR A 145 22.32 1.63 10.17
C TYR A 145 21.22 0.73 9.59
N ALA A 146 20.27 1.30 8.86
CA ALA A 146 19.13 0.59 8.31
C ALA A 146 19.57 -0.43 7.25
N VAL A 147 20.53 -0.09 6.39
CA VAL A 147 21.10 -1.03 5.42
C VAL A 147 21.75 -2.23 6.13
N VAL A 148 22.66 -1.97 7.08
CA VAL A 148 23.39 -3.06 7.77
C VAL A 148 22.43 -3.96 8.55
N LYS A 149 21.54 -3.36 9.36
CA LYS A 149 20.56 -4.11 10.15
C LYS A 149 19.55 -4.83 9.27
N GLY A 150 19.05 -4.19 8.21
CA GLY A 150 18.03 -4.75 7.34
C GLY A 150 18.52 -6.01 6.64
N ILE A 151 19.74 -6.00 6.10
CA ILE A 151 20.35 -7.18 5.49
C ILE A 151 20.70 -8.24 6.55
N LEU A 152 21.24 -7.85 7.70
CA LEU A 152 21.48 -8.75 8.84
C LEU A 152 20.21 -9.52 9.18
N ASN A 153 19.10 -8.82 9.41
CA ASN A 153 17.84 -9.43 9.80
C ASN A 153 17.31 -10.38 8.72
N ARG A 154 17.36 -9.99 7.44
CA ARG A 154 16.90 -10.86 6.35
C ARG A 154 17.70 -12.15 6.27
N LEU A 155 19.02 -12.08 6.43
CA LEU A 155 19.88 -13.26 6.43
C LEU A 155 19.67 -14.14 7.67
N ASP A 156 19.55 -13.55 8.87
CA ASP A 156 19.26 -14.28 10.11
C ASP A 156 17.89 -15.00 10.03
N TYR A 157 16.86 -14.33 9.51
CA TYR A 157 15.54 -14.94 9.31
C TYR A 157 15.60 -16.14 8.38
N VAL A 158 16.31 -16.03 7.24
CA VAL A 158 16.46 -17.13 6.29
C VAL A 158 17.23 -18.29 6.91
N ALA A 159 18.37 -18.01 7.56
CA ALA A 159 19.21 -19.02 8.19
C ALA A 159 18.53 -19.74 9.37
N SER A 160 17.63 -19.05 10.06
CA SER A 160 16.85 -19.59 11.19
C SER A 160 15.56 -20.30 10.77
N SER A 161 15.16 -20.22 9.50
CA SER A 161 13.92 -20.85 9.03
C SER A 161 14.11 -22.34 8.74
N ASN A 162 13.10 -23.15 9.06
CA ASN A 162 13.06 -24.58 8.68
C ASN A 162 12.56 -24.80 7.24
N ASP A 163 12.20 -23.72 6.56
CA ASP A 163 11.73 -23.72 5.19
C ASP A 163 12.93 -23.53 4.25
N ASP A 164 12.88 -24.05 3.02
CA ASP A 164 13.86 -23.73 1.98
C ASP A 164 13.59 -22.30 1.45
N LEU A 165 13.88 -21.31 2.29
CA LEU A 165 13.79 -19.90 1.95
C LEU A 165 15.10 -19.43 1.36
N SER A 166 15.01 -18.73 0.24
CA SER A 166 16.11 -17.92 -0.27
C SER A 166 15.91 -16.45 0.14
N ILE A 167 17.02 -15.74 0.34
CA ILE A 167 16.97 -14.28 0.53
C ILE A 167 16.41 -13.58 -0.71
N GLU A 168 16.71 -14.10 -1.89
CA GLU A 168 16.22 -13.64 -3.18
C GLU A 168 15.88 -14.88 -4.01
N LEU A 169 14.69 -14.91 -4.62
CA LEU A 169 14.38 -15.91 -5.65
C LEU A 169 15.11 -15.54 -6.95
N ASP A 170 15.29 -16.53 -7.82
CA ASP A 170 15.91 -16.32 -9.12
C ASP A 170 15.07 -15.35 -9.96
N PRO A 171 15.62 -14.20 -10.40
CA PRO A 171 14.91 -13.29 -11.30
C PRO A 171 14.70 -13.87 -12.71
N LEU A 172 15.38 -14.97 -13.06
CA LEU A 172 15.20 -15.66 -14.33
C LEU A 172 14.14 -16.76 -14.21
N GLN A 173 13.20 -16.75 -15.15
CA GLN A 173 12.28 -17.85 -15.39
C GLN A 173 12.57 -18.41 -16.78
N ASN A 174 12.94 -19.69 -16.85
CA ASN A 174 13.37 -20.33 -18.09
C ASN A 174 14.48 -19.56 -18.83
N GLY A 175 15.38 -18.93 -18.08
CA GLY A 175 16.49 -18.12 -18.61
C GLY A 175 16.13 -16.70 -19.04
N GLN A 176 14.89 -16.26 -18.83
CA GLN A 176 14.40 -14.92 -19.19
C GLN A 176 13.99 -14.12 -17.96
N ARG A 177 14.25 -12.81 -17.98
CA ARG A 177 13.76 -11.87 -16.97
C ARG A 177 12.30 -11.48 -17.28
N TYR A 178 11.59 -10.93 -16.29
CA TYR A 178 10.19 -10.50 -16.49
C TYR A 178 10.04 -9.45 -17.61
N ASP A 179 10.99 -8.52 -17.77
CA ASP A 179 10.97 -7.50 -18.83
C ASP A 179 11.07 -8.14 -20.22
N GLU A 180 11.87 -9.18 -20.37
CA GLU A 180 12.07 -9.90 -21.63
C GLU A 180 10.84 -10.75 -21.99
N ILE A 181 10.20 -11.37 -20.99
CA ILE A 181 8.95 -12.11 -21.17
C ILE A 181 7.83 -11.16 -21.63
N VAL A 182 7.69 -10.01 -20.94
CA VAL A 182 6.72 -8.97 -21.29
C VAL A 182 6.99 -8.43 -22.69
N GLU A 183 8.23 -8.07 -23.01
CA GLU A 183 8.61 -7.55 -24.31
C GLU A 183 8.33 -8.56 -25.43
N SER A 184 8.73 -9.81 -25.26
CA SER A 184 8.52 -10.88 -26.25
C SER A 184 7.02 -11.08 -26.54
N LYS A 185 6.19 -11.18 -25.49
CA LYS A 185 4.75 -11.38 -25.65
C LYS A 185 4.07 -10.16 -26.28
N LEU A 186 4.48 -8.94 -25.93
CA LEU A 186 3.99 -7.72 -26.56
C LEU A 186 4.36 -7.64 -28.04
N THR A 187 5.65 -7.83 -28.35
CA THR A 187 6.21 -7.68 -29.69
C THR A 187 5.78 -8.77 -30.65
N SER A 188 5.31 -9.92 -30.15
CA SER A 188 4.67 -10.96 -30.95
C SER A 188 3.38 -10.51 -31.64
N LYS A 189 2.70 -9.49 -31.09
CA LYS A 189 1.41 -8.99 -31.60
C LYS A 189 1.45 -7.53 -32.04
N TRP A 190 2.27 -6.71 -31.38
CA TRP A 190 2.23 -5.24 -31.52
C TRP A 190 3.63 -4.64 -31.51
N LYS A 191 3.82 -3.48 -32.13
CA LYS A 191 5.04 -2.68 -31.88
C LYS A 191 4.95 -2.02 -30.50
N LEU A 192 6.12 -1.82 -29.86
CA LEU A 192 6.19 -1.04 -28.64
C LEU A 192 5.67 0.38 -28.90
N ARG A 193 4.92 0.90 -27.94
CA ARG A 193 4.41 2.28 -27.96
C ARG A 193 5.51 3.22 -27.48
N SER A 194 5.43 4.49 -27.85
CA SER A 194 6.46 5.49 -27.51
C SER A 194 6.78 5.59 -26.01
N VAL A 195 5.76 5.45 -25.13
CA VAL A 195 5.98 5.44 -23.67
C VAL A 195 6.75 4.20 -23.21
N GLN A 196 6.51 3.05 -23.86
CA GLN A 196 7.18 1.78 -23.56
C GLN A 196 8.64 1.84 -24.00
N GLU A 197 8.91 2.40 -25.19
CA GLU A 197 10.27 2.64 -25.70
C GLU A 197 11.04 3.61 -24.80
N GLU A 198 10.46 4.78 -24.48
CA GLU A 198 11.11 5.79 -23.64
C GLU A 198 11.50 5.23 -22.27
N MET A 199 10.61 4.47 -21.63
CA MET A 199 10.86 3.87 -20.32
C MET A 199 11.87 2.72 -20.37
N LYS A 200 11.88 1.94 -21.47
CA LYS A 200 12.86 0.87 -21.71
C LYS A 200 14.27 1.42 -21.93
N ASP A 201 14.41 2.57 -22.58
CA ASP A 201 15.71 3.15 -22.92
C ASP A 201 16.38 3.87 -21.73
N HIS A 202 15.62 4.22 -20.68
CA HIS A 202 16.10 5.02 -19.54
C HIS A 202 15.95 4.31 -18.19
N THR A 203 16.35 3.03 -18.15
CA THR A 203 16.13 2.14 -16.99
C THR A 203 16.89 2.52 -15.73
N ASP A 204 17.97 3.31 -15.85
CA ASP A 204 18.88 3.64 -14.74
C ASP A 204 18.64 5.05 -14.16
N GLU A 205 17.63 5.73 -14.69
CA GLU A 205 17.20 7.06 -14.27
C GLU A 205 15.95 6.99 -13.40
N ASN A 206 15.82 7.91 -12.44
CA ASN A 206 14.51 8.16 -11.84
C ASN A 206 13.62 8.82 -12.89
N MET A 207 12.36 8.40 -13.00
CA MET A 207 11.46 8.87 -14.04
C MET A 207 10.16 9.45 -13.47
N ILE A 208 9.64 10.48 -14.15
CA ILE A 208 8.27 10.98 -13.95
C ILE A 208 7.59 10.96 -15.32
N VAL A 209 6.69 10.02 -15.53
CA VAL A 209 6.03 9.77 -16.81
C VAL A 209 4.56 10.14 -16.72
N VAL A 210 4.18 11.14 -17.51
CA VAL A 210 2.77 11.54 -17.70
C VAL A 210 2.27 10.91 -18.99
N ALA A 211 1.27 10.04 -18.89
CA ALA A 211 0.74 9.29 -20.02
C ALA A 211 -0.76 9.01 -19.89
N SER A 212 -1.53 9.24 -20.96
CA SER A 212 -2.99 9.03 -20.98
C SER A 212 -3.38 7.61 -20.54
N THR A 213 -4.61 7.43 -20.08
CA THR A 213 -5.15 6.09 -19.77
C THR A 213 -5.21 5.23 -21.04
N GLY A 214 -4.95 3.92 -20.89
CA GLY A 214 -5.00 2.96 -22.00
C GLY A 214 -3.75 2.89 -22.90
N ILE A 215 -2.77 3.79 -22.73
CA ILE A 215 -1.55 3.81 -23.59
C ILE A 215 -0.47 2.79 -23.19
N GLY A 216 -0.71 1.95 -22.19
CA GLY A 216 0.21 0.85 -21.82
C GLY A 216 1.26 1.24 -20.79
N LYS A 217 0.87 2.06 -19.81
CA LYS A 217 1.71 2.51 -18.68
C LYS A 217 2.29 1.35 -17.88
N THR A 218 1.48 0.33 -17.58
CA THR A 218 1.90 -0.87 -16.85
C THR A 218 3.06 -1.57 -17.56
N GLU A 219 2.91 -1.86 -18.86
CA GLU A 219 3.98 -2.47 -19.65
C GLU A 219 5.24 -1.61 -19.67
N ALA A 220 5.11 -0.29 -19.84
CA ALA A 220 6.24 0.62 -19.85
C ALA A 220 7.02 0.58 -18.51
N ALA A 221 6.31 0.53 -17.40
CA ALA A 221 6.89 0.39 -16.06
C ALA A 221 7.58 -0.96 -15.84
N LEU A 222 7.02 -2.05 -16.38
CA LEU A 222 7.66 -3.38 -16.36
C LEU A 222 8.94 -3.40 -17.20
N LEU A 223 8.93 -2.80 -18.39
CA LEU A 223 10.13 -2.71 -19.23
C LEU A 223 11.24 -1.85 -18.57
N TRP A 224 10.88 -0.74 -17.93
CA TRP A 224 11.82 0.09 -17.15
C TRP A 224 12.48 -0.67 -15.99
N GLY A 225 11.76 -1.63 -15.42
CA GLY A 225 12.28 -2.53 -14.40
C GLY A 225 13.56 -3.25 -14.84
N ARG A 226 13.65 -3.64 -16.12
CA ARG A 226 14.82 -4.33 -16.73
C ARG A 226 15.35 -5.49 -15.89
N GLY A 227 14.45 -6.29 -15.32
CA GLY A 227 14.82 -7.46 -14.52
C GLY A 227 15.46 -7.15 -13.17
N SER A 228 15.51 -5.87 -12.77
CA SER A 228 15.86 -5.47 -11.40
C SER A 228 14.77 -5.94 -10.44
N LYS A 229 15.11 -6.03 -9.14
CA LYS A 229 14.09 -6.21 -8.11
C LYS A 229 13.08 -5.05 -8.16
N LEU A 230 11.83 -5.34 -8.49
CA LEU A 230 10.80 -4.34 -8.80
C LEU A 230 9.66 -4.38 -7.78
N PHE A 231 9.35 -3.22 -7.23
CA PHE A 231 8.12 -3.00 -6.46
C PHE A 231 7.16 -2.13 -7.26
N TYR A 232 6.02 -2.68 -7.65
CA TYR A 232 4.96 -1.95 -8.34
C TYR A 232 3.90 -1.52 -7.33
N THR A 233 3.80 -0.22 -7.06
CA THR A 233 2.87 0.28 -6.04
C THR A 233 1.62 0.93 -6.63
N LEU A 234 0.46 0.61 -6.04
CA LEU A 234 -0.84 1.17 -6.41
C LEU A 234 -1.63 1.59 -5.15
N PRO A 235 -2.57 2.54 -5.28
CA PRO A 235 -3.42 3.00 -4.17
C PRO A 235 -4.49 1.98 -3.76
N LEU A 236 -5.03 1.21 -4.73
CA LEU A 236 -6.18 0.33 -4.52
C LEU A 236 -5.81 -1.15 -4.60
N LYS A 237 -6.37 -1.95 -3.69
CA LYS A 237 -6.19 -3.41 -3.66
C LYS A 237 -6.70 -4.11 -4.92
N VAL A 238 -7.85 -3.68 -5.44
CA VAL A 238 -8.44 -4.26 -6.66
C VAL A 238 -7.49 -4.05 -7.85
N ALA A 239 -6.87 -2.87 -7.96
CA ALA A 239 -5.86 -2.63 -8.99
C ALA A 239 -4.61 -3.51 -8.81
N ILE A 240 -4.19 -3.76 -7.57
CA ILE A 240 -3.05 -4.65 -7.27
C ILE A 240 -3.32 -6.06 -7.79
N ASN A 241 -4.51 -6.61 -7.51
CA ASN A 241 -4.88 -7.94 -7.98
C ASN A 241 -4.91 -8.02 -9.50
N ALA A 242 -5.54 -7.04 -10.17
CA ALA A 242 -5.59 -7.00 -11.63
C ALA A 242 -4.19 -6.90 -12.28
N ILE A 243 -3.28 -6.10 -11.71
CA ILE A 243 -1.89 -6.03 -12.22
C ILE A 243 -1.12 -7.31 -11.91
N TYR A 244 -1.33 -7.92 -10.75
CA TYR A 244 -0.72 -9.20 -10.40
C TYR A 244 -1.16 -10.32 -11.35
N GLU A 245 -2.46 -10.51 -11.57
CA GLU A 245 -3.01 -11.48 -12.52
C GLU A 245 -2.45 -11.25 -13.92
N ARG A 246 -2.41 -10.00 -14.37
CA ARG A 246 -1.82 -9.63 -15.67
C ARG A 246 -0.35 -10.04 -15.81
N ILE A 247 0.42 -10.05 -14.73
CA ILE A 247 1.83 -10.44 -14.73
C ILE A 247 1.99 -11.96 -14.57
N HIS A 248 1.26 -12.55 -13.63
CA HIS A 248 1.44 -13.91 -13.15
C HIS A 248 0.73 -14.96 -14.02
N ASP A 249 -0.48 -14.66 -14.52
CA ASP A 249 -1.30 -15.62 -15.26
C ASP A 249 -0.63 -16.02 -16.58
N SER A 250 -0.49 -17.33 -16.82
CA SER A 250 0.15 -17.88 -18.02
C SER A 250 -0.76 -17.96 -19.25
N THR A 251 -2.07 -18.00 -19.03
CA THR A 251 -3.10 -18.12 -20.06
C THR A 251 -3.44 -16.76 -20.67
N GLU A 252 -3.84 -15.81 -19.84
CA GLU A 252 -4.28 -14.47 -20.26
C GLU A 252 -3.23 -13.39 -20.00
N GLY A 253 -2.40 -13.57 -18.97
CA GLY A 253 -1.36 -12.62 -18.53
C GLY A 253 -0.01 -12.79 -19.24
N TYR A 254 1.10 -12.45 -18.58
CA TYR A 254 2.47 -12.64 -19.10
C TYR A 254 3.12 -13.95 -18.69
N GLY A 255 2.60 -14.64 -17.67
CA GLY A 255 3.10 -15.92 -17.19
C GLY A 255 4.41 -15.83 -16.42
N TYR A 256 4.69 -14.73 -15.72
CA TYR A 256 5.87 -14.61 -14.87
C TYR A 256 5.54 -15.10 -13.44
N GLU A 257 5.94 -16.33 -13.13
CA GLU A 257 5.64 -17.04 -11.89
C GLU A 257 6.37 -16.46 -10.68
N ASN A 258 7.57 -15.90 -10.87
CA ASN A 258 8.37 -15.29 -9.80
C ASN A 258 7.91 -13.86 -9.44
N SER A 259 6.60 -13.60 -9.52
CA SER A 259 5.95 -12.39 -9.00
C SER A 259 5.07 -12.70 -7.79
N ILE A 260 4.77 -11.68 -6.99
CA ILE A 260 3.82 -11.79 -5.87
C ILE A 260 3.04 -10.49 -5.68
N PHE A 261 1.90 -10.55 -5.01
CA PHE A 261 1.16 -9.39 -4.54
C PHE A 261 1.23 -9.25 -3.01
N LEU A 262 1.20 -8.01 -2.50
CA LEU A 262 1.29 -7.73 -1.07
C LEU A 262 0.36 -6.58 -0.65
N HIS A 263 -0.69 -6.91 0.09
CA HIS A 263 -1.60 -6.02 0.81
C HIS A 263 -2.16 -6.74 2.05
N SER A 264 -3.14 -6.16 2.74
CA SER A 264 -3.68 -6.73 3.99
C SER A 264 -4.33 -8.10 3.82
N ASP A 265 -4.76 -8.47 2.62
CA ASP A 265 -5.56 -9.67 2.37
C ASP A 265 -4.75 -10.73 1.60
N SER A 266 -3.43 -10.53 1.44
CA SER A 266 -2.59 -11.41 0.63
C SER A 266 -2.55 -12.86 1.10
N LEU A 267 -2.54 -13.11 2.41
CA LEU A 267 -2.53 -14.47 2.93
C LEU A 267 -3.84 -15.21 2.57
N SER A 268 -4.97 -14.50 2.62
CA SER A 268 -6.27 -15.06 2.25
C SER A 268 -6.28 -15.51 0.79
N LEU A 269 -5.89 -14.63 -0.12
CA LEU A 269 -5.88 -14.89 -1.55
C LEU A 269 -4.92 -16.03 -1.93
N LEU A 270 -3.70 -16.03 -1.37
CA LEU A 270 -2.75 -17.13 -1.61
C LEU A 270 -3.28 -18.50 -1.13
N MET A 271 -4.08 -18.51 -0.07
CA MET A 271 -4.69 -19.74 0.43
C MET A 271 -5.89 -20.22 -0.39
N GLN A 272 -6.45 -19.40 -1.27
CA GLN A 272 -7.49 -19.81 -2.21
C GLN A 272 -6.91 -20.53 -3.42
N GLU A 273 -5.71 -20.13 -3.86
CA GLU A 273 -5.04 -20.66 -5.04
C GLU A 273 -4.16 -21.87 -4.72
N ASP A 274 -3.45 -21.84 -3.59
CA ASP A 274 -2.42 -22.83 -3.25
C ASP A 274 -2.79 -23.70 -2.04
N ALA A 275 -2.09 -24.84 -1.92
CA ALA A 275 -2.13 -25.63 -0.70
C ALA A 275 -1.59 -24.82 0.50
N ASP A 276 -2.21 -24.98 1.68
CA ASP A 276 -1.89 -24.25 2.93
C ASP A 276 -0.39 -24.03 3.21
N ALA A 277 0.42 -25.07 3.01
CA ALA A 277 1.85 -25.03 3.28
C ALA A 277 2.58 -24.11 2.29
N ASP A 278 2.25 -24.22 1.00
CA ASP A 278 2.85 -23.41 -0.05
C ASP A 278 2.43 -21.94 0.07
N ALA A 279 1.13 -21.67 0.29
CA ALA A 279 0.60 -20.33 0.54
C ALA A 279 1.34 -19.64 1.69
N LEU A 280 1.59 -20.36 2.80
CA LEU A 280 2.27 -19.82 3.96
C LEU A 280 3.77 -19.54 3.68
N THR A 281 4.42 -20.41 2.90
CA THR A 281 5.80 -20.19 2.44
C THR A 281 5.88 -18.99 1.49
N LYS A 282 5.00 -18.87 0.50
CA LYS A 282 4.88 -17.70 -0.39
C LYS A 282 4.65 -16.41 0.40
N TYR A 283 3.77 -16.45 1.40
CA TYR A 283 3.51 -15.29 2.27
C TYR A 283 4.72 -14.90 3.14
N ARG A 284 5.48 -15.87 3.67
CA ARG A 284 6.73 -15.57 4.39
C ARG A 284 7.77 -14.95 3.45
N ARG A 285 7.94 -15.51 2.24
CA ARG A 285 8.83 -14.96 1.19
C ARG A 285 8.43 -13.54 0.79
N SER A 286 7.13 -13.24 0.70
CA SER A 286 6.66 -11.89 0.37
C SER A 286 6.96 -10.88 1.48
N LYS A 287 6.85 -11.27 2.76
CA LYS A 287 7.23 -10.42 3.91
C LYS A 287 8.74 -10.25 4.09
N LEU A 288 9.55 -11.18 3.59
CA LEU A 288 11.01 -11.04 3.49
C LEU A 288 11.45 -10.29 2.22
N PHE A 289 10.48 -9.93 1.37
CA PHE A 289 10.70 -9.32 0.07
C PHE A 289 11.66 -10.16 -0.78
N SER A 290 11.47 -11.48 -0.87
CA SER A 290 12.35 -12.36 -1.65
C SER A 290 12.00 -12.39 -3.15
N TYR A 291 10.79 -11.98 -3.54
CA TYR A 291 10.34 -12.03 -4.93
C TYR A 291 11.00 -10.94 -5.80
N PRO A 292 11.44 -11.27 -7.03
CA PRO A 292 11.97 -10.29 -7.98
C PRO A 292 10.96 -9.21 -8.35
N LEU A 293 9.67 -9.55 -8.45
CA LEU A 293 8.61 -8.60 -8.75
C LEU A 293 7.53 -8.69 -7.66
N THR A 294 7.23 -7.56 -7.01
CA THR A 294 6.19 -7.46 -5.99
C THR A 294 5.21 -6.34 -6.34
N VAL A 295 3.93 -6.63 -6.50
CA VAL A 295 2.86 -5.63 -6.65
C VAL A 295 2.24 -5.35 -5.28
N CYS A 296 2.23 -4.12 -4.80
CA CYS A 296 1.80 -3.85 -3.41
C CYS A 296 1.18 -2.47 -3.20
N THR A 297 0.61 -2.23 -2.02
CA THR A 297 0.20 -0.88 -1.63
C THR A 297 1.40 -0.08 -1.11
N VAL A 298 1.35 1.25 -1.24
CA VAL A 298 2.40 2.14 -0.73
C VAL A 298 2.65 1.97 0.78
N ASP A 299 1.63 1.64 1.58
CA ASP A 299 1.79 1.43 3.02
C ASP A 299 2.57 0.15 3.38
N GLN A 300 2.67 -0.83 2.49
CA GLN A 300 3.53 -2.00 2.73
C GLN A 300 5.02 -1.65 2.68
N LEU A 301 5.38 -0.61 1.94
CA LEU A 301 6.77 -0.20 1.75
C LEU A 301 7.09 1.07 2.54
N PHE A 302 6.36 2.17 2.31
CA PHE A 302 6.77 3.50 2.76
C PHE A 302 6.60 3.75 4.26
N THR A 303 6.17 2.78 5.07
CA THR A 303 6.12 2.94 6.53
C THR A 303 7.49 3.14 7.18
N PHE A 304 8.59 2.83 6.48
CA PHE A 304 9.95 3.09 6.97
C PHE A 304 10.26 4.57 7.23
N VAL A 305 9.48 5.51 6.67
CA VAL A 305 9.65 6.95 6.91
C VAL A 305 9.49 7.33 8.40
N TYR A 306 8.83 6.47 9.19
CA TYR A 306 8.69 6.63 10.63
C TYR A 306 9.87 6.10 11.45
N LYS A 307 10.88 5.48 10.81
CA LYS A 307 12.12 5.01 11.45
C LYS A 307 11.90 4.11 12.68
N TYR A 308 10.82 3.32 12.69
CA TYR A 308 10.50 2.40 13.78
C TYR A 308 11.38 1.15 13.75
N LEU A 309 11.66 0.54 14.90
CA LEU A 309 12.44 -0.69 14.96
C LEU A 309 11.75 -1.85 14.23
N GLY A 310 12.46 -2.43 13.26
CA GLY A 310 11.99 -3.52 12.42
C GLY A 310 11.59 -3.08 11.00
N CYS A 311 11.58 -1.77 10.71
CA CYS A 311 11.34 -1.28 9.36
C CYS A 311 12.57 -1.44 8.45
N GLU A 312 13.77 -1.65 9.00
CA GLU A 312 15.05 -1.51 8.31
C GLU A 312 15.26 -2.48 7.15
N MET A 313 14.56 -3.63 7.16
CA MET A 313 14.54 -4.56 6.04
C MET A 313 14.00 -3.92 4.75
N ILE A 314 13.09 -2.95 4.87
CA ILE A 314 12.49 -2.26 3.73
C ILE A 314 13.52 -1.38 3.01
N PRO A 315 14.09 -0.31 3.61
CA PRO A 315 15.07 0.53 2.93
C PRO A 315 16.32 -0.26 2.50
N ALA A 316 16.75 -1.28 3.27
CA ALA A 316 17.84 -2.15 2.89
C ALA A 316 17.56 -2.93 1.59
N THR A 317 16.31 -3.34 1.36
CA THR A 317 15.87 -4.00 0.12
C THR A 317 15.72 -2.97 -1.01
N LEU A 318 15.13 -1.81 -0.70
CA LEU A 318 14.90 -0.76 -1.68
C LEU A 318 16.19 -0.16 -2.25
N LYS A 319 17.29 -0.22 -1.50
CA LYS A 319 18.65 0.20 -1.94
C LYS A 319 19.05 -0.36 -3.31
N TYR A 320 18.68 -1.61 -3.61
CA TYR A 320 19.01 -2.29 -4.87
C TYR A 320 17.75 -2.63 -5.67
N SER A 321 16.64 -1.94 -5.39
CA SER A 321 15.37 -2.15 -6.05
C SER A 321 14.94 -0.93 -6.87
N LYS A 322 13.99 -1.18 -7.74
CA LYS A 322 13.25 -0.18 -8.50
C LYS A 322 11.82 -0.10 -7.96
N VAL A 323 11.28 1.11 -7.82
CA VAL A 323 9.94 1.34 -7.28
C VAL A 323 9.08 2.11 -8.28
N VAL A 324 7.95 1.54 -8.68
CA VAL A 324 6.95 2.22 -9.50
C VAL A 324 5.88 2.78 -8.58
N ILE A 325 5.62 4.09 -8.66
CA ILE A 325 4.48 4.75 -8.02
C ILE A 325 3.45 5.02 -9.10
N ASP A 326 2.41 4.20 -9.17
CA ASP A 326 1.30 4.40 -10.09
C ASP A 326 0.20 5.26 -9.45
N GLU A 327 -0.53 6.00 -10.28
CA GLU A 327 -1.69 6.81 -9.87
C GLU A 327 -1.40 7.75 -8.67
N ILE A 328 -0.22 8.39 -8.64
CA ILE A 328 0.22 9.23 -7.50
C ILE A 328 -0.77 10.33 -7.10
N GLN A 329 -1.58 10.82 -8.05
CA GLN A 329 -2.62 11.83 -7.82
C GLN A 329 -3.76 11.36 -6.91
N SER A 330 -3.96 10.05 -6.74
CA SER A 330 -4.98 9.49 -5.84
C SER A 330 -4.67 9.65 -4.35
N TYR A 331 -3.45 10.07 -3.98
CA TYR A 331 -3.02 10.16 -2.59
C TYR A 331 -3.33 11.51 -1.96
N SER A 332 -3.70 11.48 -0.66
CA SER A 332 -3.87 12.68 0.15
C SER A 332 -2.55 13.47 0.31
N PRO A 333 -2.59 14.78 0.64
CA PRO A 333 -1.39 15.60 0.88
C PRO A 333 -0.41 14.98 1.88
N ASP A 334 -0.94 14.38 2.93
CA ASP A 334 -0.19 13.71 4.00
C ASP A 334 0.51 12.43 3.51
N ILE A 335 -0.15 11.60 2.69
CA ILE A 335 0.49 10.43 2.07
C ILE A 335 1.51 10.87 1.01
N LEU A 336 1.20 11.89 0.21
CA LEU A 336 2.13 12.46 -0.77
C LEU A 336 3.43 12.93 -0.12
N ALA A 337 3.36 13.62 1.03
CA ALA A 337 4.53 14.02 1.79
C ALA A 337 5.39 12.82 2.23
N LYS A 338 4.77 11.74 2.71
CA LYS A 338 5.43 10.49 3.11
C LYS A 338 6.08 9.78 1.91
N ILE A 339 5.39 9.72 0.77
CA ILE A 339 5.94 9.16 -0.48
C ILE A 339 7.16 9.97 -0.92
N LEU A 340 7.06 11.30 -1.02
CA LEU A 340 8.17 12.16 -1.44
C LEU A 340 9.40 12.03 -0.54
N PHE A 341 9.20 11.95 0.78
CA PHE A 341 10.29 11.72 1.72
C PHE A 341 10.89 10.30 1.59
N GLY A 342 10.06 9.28 1.38
CA GLY A 342 10.55 7.93 1.11
C GLY A 342 11.34 7.82 -0.20
N LEU A 343 10.90 8.50 -1.26
CA LEU A 343 11.63 8.56 -2.54
C LEU A 343 13.01 9.22 -2.38
N LYS A 344 13.13 10.24 -1.52
CA LYS A 344 14.43 10.83 -1.16
C LYS A 344 15.37 9.81 -0.53
N ILE A 345 14.88 9.01 0.41
CA ILE A 345 15.69 7.95 1.05
C ILE A 345 16.07 6.86 0.04
N ILE A 346 15.14 6.45 -0.83
CA ILE A 346 15.41 5.45 -1.87
C ILE A 346 16.54 5.93 -2.80
N ASP A 347 16.45 7.18 -3.27
CA ASP A 347 17.47 7.79 -4.14
C ASP A 347 18.84 7.92 -3.45
N HIS A 348 18.87 8.38 -2.19
CA HIS A 348 20.10 8.46 -1.39
C HIS A 348 20.82 7.11 -1.23
N LEU A 349 20.04 6.03 -1.06
CA LEU A 349 20.59 4.69 -0.89
C LEU A 349 21.12 4.09 -2.20
N GLY A 350 20.68 4.62 -3.34
CA GLY A 350 21.04 4.17 -4.69
C GLY A 350 19.92 3.43 -5.44
N GLY A 351 18.75 3.26 -4.82
CA GLY A 351 17.56 2.71 -5.47
C GLY A 351 16.99 3.68 -6.51
N LYS A 352 16.12 3.18 -7.39
CA LYS A 352 15.48 4.00 -8.44
C LYS A 352 13.97 3.99 -8.32
N PHE A 353 13.33 5.03 -8.84
CA PHE A 353 11.87 5.05 -8.92
C PHE A 353 11.35 5.60 -10.25
N ALA A 354 10.14 5.17 -10.61
CA ALA A 354 9.36 5.75 -11.68
C ALA A 354 7.98 6.15 -11.14
N ILE A 355 7.61 7.43 -11.26
CA ILE A 355 6.24 7.88 -11.05
C ILE A 355 5.54 7.80 -12.40
N VAL A 356 4.49 7.00 -12.49
CA VAL A 356 3.76 6.74 -13.73
C VAL A 356 2.31 7.15 -13.50
N THR A 357 1.80 8.11 -14.27
CA THR A 357 0.47 8.70 -13.99
C THR A 357 -0.18 9.30 -15.23
N ALA A 358 -1.50 9.45 -15.20
CA ALA A 358 -2.22 10.28 -16.18
C ALA A 358 -1.92 11.78 -16.03
N THR A 359 -1.64 12.24 -14.81
CA THR A 359 -1.47 13.66 -14.51
C THR A 359 -0.49 13.85 -13.36
N PHE A 360 0.47 14.75 -13.50
CA PHE A 360 1.44 15.02 -12.44
C PHE A 360 1.32 16.46 -11.92
N PRO A 361 0.79 16.69 -10.71
CA PRO A 361 0.62 18.02 -10.13
C PRO A 361 1.95 18.81 -10.08
N PRO A 362 2.04 20.03 -10.67
CA PRO A 362 3.26 20.83 -10.67
C PRO A 362 3.80 21.14 -9.26
N ILE A 363 2.94 21.20 -8.25
CA ILE A 363 3.33 21.38 -6.85
C ILE A 363 4.22 20.25 -6.32
N LEU A 364 4.01 19.01 -6.77
CA LEU A 364 4.86 17.88 -6.40
C LEU A 364 6.22 18.00 -7.09
N GLU A 365 6.24 18.41 -8.36
CA GLU A 365 7.47 18.67 -9.09
C GLU A 365 8.33 19.74 -8.40
N TYR A 366 7.68 20.82 -7.93
CA TYR A 366 8.32 21.88 -7.17
C TYR A 366 8.99 21.33 -5.89
N LEU A 367 8.32 20.44 -5.15
CA LEU A 367 8.88 19.85 -3.94
C LEU A 367 10.04 18.91 -4.24
N ILE A 368 9.95 18.10 -5.30
CA ILE A 368 11.06 17.24 -5.71
C ILE A 368 12.31 18.10 -6.02
N LYS A 369 12.16 19.17 -6.83
CA LYS A 369 13.30 20.03 -7.18
C LYS A 369 13.87 20.78 -5.98
N ASN A 370 13.01 21.34 -5.12
CA ASN A 370 13.46 22.31 -4.10
C ASN A 370 13.69 21.69 -2.70
N LYS A 371 13.07 20.54 -2.39
CA LYS A 371 13.17 19.88 -1.08
C LYS A 371 13.93 18.58 -1.11
N THR A 372 13.62 17.69 -2.05
CA THR A 372 14.32 16.40 -2.13
C THR A 372 15.63 16.51 -2.91
N LYS A 373 15.69 17.41 -3.91
CA LYS A 373 16.82 17.62 -4.84
C LYS A 373 17.19 16.36 -5.63
N ILE A 374 16.21 15.48 -5.84
CA ILE A 374 16.39 14.26 -6.61
C ILE A 374 16.54 14.62 -8.09
N ALA A 375 17.51 14.00 -8.77
CA ALA A 375 17.63 14.05 -10.21
C ALA A 375 16.64 13.06 -10.86
N TYR A 376 15.90 13.51 -11.87
CA TYR A 376 14.95 12.67 -12.60
C TYR A 376 14.78 13.14 -14.05
N ARG A 377 14.28 12.23 -14.88
CA ARG A 377 13.85 12.47 -16.25
C ARG A 377 12.33 12.61 -16.31
N LYS A 378 11.86 13.65 -16.99
CA LYS A 378 10.43 13.86 -17.28
C LYS A 378 10.27 14.08 -18.79
N PRO A 379 9.96 13.03 -19.57
CA PRO A 379 9.67 13.17 -21.00
C PRO A 379 8.40 14.00 -21.22
N THR A 380 8.20 14.47 -22.45
CA THR A 380 6.95 15.12 -22.84
C THR A 380 5.77 14.17 -22.64
N PRO A 381 4.59 14.65 -22.20
CA PRO A 381 3.44 13.78 -21.94
C PRO A 381 3.04 12.92 -23.15
N PHE A 382 2.77 11.64 -22.90
CA PHE A 382 2.32 10.69 -23.92
C PHE A 382 0.79 10.68 -24.01
N LEU A 383 0.25 11.29 -25.06
CA LEU A 383 -1.20 11.45 -25.21
C LEU A 383 -1.84 10.28 -25.93
N SER A 384 -3.11 10.02 -25.60
CA SER A 384 -3.95 9.07 -26.34
C SER A 384 -3.99 9.43 -27.84
N PRO A 385 -4.00 8.45 -28.75
CA PRO A 385 -4.26 8.71 -30.17
C PRO A 385 -5.69 9.20 -30.44
N TYR A 386 -6.60 9.02 -29.47
CA TYR A 386 -7.97 9.52 -29.52
C TYR A 386 -8.05 10.95 -28.96
N GLU A 387 -8.09 11.94 -29.84
CA GLU A 387 -8.04 13.36 -29.45
C GLU A 387 -9.38 13.91 -28.94
N THR A 388 -10.50 13.45 -29.51
CA THR A 388 -11.84 14.03 -29.28
C THR A 388 -12.78 13.04 -28.60
N ARG A 389 -12.44 12.60 -27.39
CA ARG A 389 -13.27 11.62 -26.65
C ARG A 389 -14.45 12.25 -25.91
N HIS A 390 -14.26 13.46 -25.39
CA HIS A 390 -15.23 14.09 -24.49
C HIS A 390 -15.58 15.49 -24.97
N MET A 391 -16.86 15.73 -25.20
CA MET A 391 -17.44 17.06 -25.21
C MET A 391 -18.18 17.23 -23.88
N ILE A 392 -17.79 18.25 -23.11
CA ILE A 392 -18.30 18.43 -21.76
C ILE A 392 -19.37 19.51 -21.71
N SER A 393 -20.32 19.37 -20.78
CA SER A 393 -21.18 20.45 -20.31
C SER A 393 -20.98 20.66 -18.82
N TYR A 394 -21.07 21.91 -18.39
CA TYR A 394 -21.01 22.32 -16.99
C TYR A 394 -22.35 22.92 -16.58
N VAL A 395 -22.95 22.36 -15.53
CA VAL A 395 -24.25 22.78 -15.01
C VAL A 395 -24.12 23.09 -13.52
N GLU A 396 -24.62 24.26 -13.10
CA GLU A 396 -24.82 24.56 -11.68
C GLU A 396 -26.15 23.94 -11.23
N GLY A 397 -26.12 23.10 -10.20
CA GLY A 397 -27.31 22.40 -9.70
C GLY A 397 -27.26 20.88 -9.90
N ASP A 398 -28.41 20.23 -9.67
CA ASP A 398 -28.52 18.78 -9.63
C ASP A 398 -28.65 18.14 -11.02
N PHE A 399 -28.56 16.80 -11.08
CA PHE A 399 -28.76 16.01 -12.30
C PHE A 399 -30.15 16.21 -12.93
N ASP A 400 -30.21 16.22 -14.26
CA ASP A 400 -31.47 16.10 -14.99
C ASP A 400 -31.84 14.62 -15.15
N TYR A 401 -32.66 14.10 -14.24
CA TYR A 401 -33.08 12.70 -14.26
C TYR A 401 -33.84 12.33 -15.53
N LEU A 402 -34.61 13.26 -16.12
CA LEU A 402 -35.36 12.99 -17.35
C LEU A 402 -34.42 12.83 -18.54
N GLU A 403 -33.34 13.62 -18.60
CA GLU A 403 -32.31 13.48 -19.62
C GLU A 403 -31.57 12.14 -19.49
N ILE A 404 -31.17 11.77 -18.27
CA ILE A 404 -30.51 10.49 -17.96
C ILE A 404 -31.39 9.32 -18.42
N LEU A 405 -32.67 9.32 -18.07
CA LEU A 405 -33.64 8.29 -18.44
C LEU A 405 -33.86 8.19 -19.95
N ARG A 406 -33.85 9.32 -20.67
CA ARG A 406 -33.97 9.32 -22.14
C ARG A 406 -32.74 8.72 -22.81
N ASN A 407 -31.54 9.08 -22.33
CA ASN A 407 -30.29 8.58 -22.90
C ASN A 407 -30.14 7.07 -22.66
N SER A 408 -30.53 6.58 -21.47
CA SER A 408 -30.37 5.16 -21.11
C SER A 408 -31.19 4.17 -21.94
N VAL A 409 -32.18 4.64 -22.71
CA VAL A 409 -32.94 3.80 -23.65
C VAL A 409 -32.04 3.24 -24.76
N SER A 410 -31.05 4.02 -25.20
CA SER A 410 -30.23 3.72 -26.38
C SER A 410 -28.72 3.72 -26.13
N LYS A 411 -28.31 4.03 -24.90
CA LYS A 411 -26.92 4.24 -24.51
C LYS A 411 -26.63 3.58 -23.17
N LYS A 412 -25.37 3.26 -22.95
CA LYS A 412 -24.81 2.95 -21.62
C LYS A 412 -24.52 4.24 -20.88
N VAL A 413 -25.23 4.46 -19.78
CA VAL A 413 -25.11 5.68 -18.98
C VAL A 413 -24.43 5.37 -17.64
N LEU A 414 -23.37 6.11 -17.32
CA LEU A 414 -22.71 6.07 -16.03
C LEU A 414 -23.02 7.35 -15.25
N VAL A 415 -23.50 7.20 -14.01
CA VAL A 415 -23.75 8.32 -13.10
C VAL A 415 -22.81 8.21 -11.90
N ILE A 416 -21.90 9.17 -11.71
CA ILE A 416 -20.92 9.14 -10.60
C ILE A 416 -21.22 10.25 -9.60
N CYS A 417 -21.55 9.83 -8.38
CA CYS A 417 -21.77 10.71 -7.23
C CYS A 417 -20.53 10.75 -6.31
N ASN A 418 -20.35 11.85 -5.59
CA ASN A 418 -19.26 12.03 -4.65
C ASN A 418 -19.49 11.30 -3.32
N THR A 419 -20.75 11.04 -2.94
CA THR A 419 -21.05 10.36 -1.67
C THR A 419 -21.96 9.15 -1.90
N VAL A 420 -21.84 8.15 -1.04
CA VAL A 420 -22.70 6.95 -1.09
C VAL A 420 -24.17 7.33 -0.89
N ASN A 421 -24.49 8.21 0.06
CA ASN A 421 -25.86 8.64 0.30
C ASN A 421 -26.49 9.26 -0.96
N ARG A 422 -25.72 10.10 -1.67
CA ARG A 422 -26.16 10.71 -2.92
C ARG A 422 -26.36 9.66 -4.02
N ALA A 423 -25.45 8.70 -4.15
CA ALA A 423 -25.60 7.60 -5.11
C ALA A 423 -26.89 6.79 -4.86
N CYS A 424 -27.21 6.48 -3.59
CA CYS A 424 -28.45 5.79 -3.24
C CYS A 424 -29.70 6.62 -3.59
N GLU A 425 -29.69 7.93 -3.31
CA GLU A 425 -30.79 8.84 -3.65
C GLU A 425 -31.02 8.92 -5.17
N VAL A 426 -29.95 9.11 -5.95
CA VAL A 426 -30.01 9.15 -7.41
C VAL A 426 -30.51 7.82 -7.98
N PHE A 427 -30.01 6.70 -7.48
CA PHE A 427 -30.46 5.37 -7.86
C PHE A 427 -31.96 5.19 -7.63
N GLN A 428 -32.47 5.56 -6.45
CA GLN A 428 -33.89 5.46 -6.13
C GLN A 428 -34.76 6.31 -7.05
N ASN A 429 -34.35 7.56 -7.31
CA ASN A 429 -35.07 8.46 -8.22
C ASN A 429 -35.14 7.91 -9.65
N LEU A 430 -34.04 7.34 -10.17
CA LEU A 430 -33.99 6.78 -11.52
C LEU A 430 -34.74 5.44 -11.62
N ARG A 431 -34.68 4.61 -10.58
CA ARG A 431 -35.35 3.30 -10.55
C ARG A 431 -36.87 3.42 -10.58
N HIS A 432 -37.43 4.53 -10.12
CA HIS A 432 -38.88 4.77 -10.19
C HIS A 432 -39.41 4.68 -11.63
N ASP A 433 -38.63 5.18 -12.59
CA ASP A 433 -39.05 5.30 -14.00
C ASP A 433 -38.31 4.35 -14.95
N CYS A 434 -37.23 3.68 -14.50
CA CYS A 434 -36.46 2.73 -15.31
C CYS A 434 -36.10 1.47 -14.52
N ARG A 435 -36.28 0.30 -15.15
CA ARG A 435 -35.96 -1.00 -14.53
C ARG A 435 -34.48 -1.37 -14.64
N ASN A 436 -33.77 -0.93 -15.67
CA ASN A 436 -32.37 -1.28 -15.91
C ASN A 436 -31.43 -0.23 -15.30
N VAL A 437 -31.53 -0.07 -13.98
CA VAL A 437 -30.71 0.84 -13.18
C VAL A 437 -30.01 0.01 -12.12
N HIS A 438 -28.69 0.12 -12.04
CA HIS A 438 -27.84 -0.62 -11.10
C HIS A 438 -27.09 0.34 -10.18
N LEU A 439 -26.68 -0.13 -9.00
CA LEU A 439 -25.97 0.67 -8.00
C LEU A 439 -24.73 -0.08 -7.51
N ILE A 440 -23.58 0.60 -7.48
CA ILE A 440 -22.35 0.05 -6.91
C ILE A 440 -21.56 1.08 -6.12
N HIS A 441 -21.24 0.74 -4.86
CA HIS A 441 -20.44 1.56 -3.95
C HIS A 441 -19.80 0.73 -2.82
N SER A 442 -19.03 1.38 -1.96
CA SER A 442 -18.24 0.70 -0.92
C SER A 442 -19.00 0.16 0.29
N ARG A 443 -20.34 0.29 0.34
CA ARG A 443 -21.19 -0.07 1.49
C ARG A 443 -21.96 -1.39 1.30
N TYR A 444 -21.62 -2.17 0.28
CA TYR A 444 -22.04 -3.57 0.18
C TYR A 444 -21.09 -4.48 0.96
N GLN A 445 -21.60 -5.61 1.44
CA GLN A 445 -20.79 -6.73 1.89
C GLN A 445 -19.83 -7.15 0.78
N LYS A 446 -18.66 -7.66 1.16
CA LYS A 446 -17.64 -8.08 0.20
C LYS A 446 -18.22 -8.99 -0.90
N ARG A 447 -18.94 -10.05 -0.52
CA ARG A 447 -19.54 -11.00 -1.47
C ARG A 447 -20.51 -10.37 -2.47
N HIS A 448 -21.32 -9.39 -2.06
CA HIS A 448 -22.28 -8.73 -2.96
C HIS A 448 -21.59 -7.72 -3.87
N ARG A 449 -20.56 -7.04 -3.36
CA ARG A 449 -19.75 -6.12 -4.15
C ARG A 449 -19.01 -6.86 -5.26
N ASP A 450 -18.43 -8.01 -4.95
CA ASP A 450 -17.72 -8.85 -5.93
C ASP A 450 -18.65 -9.24 -7.09
N VAL A 451 -19.93 -9.54 -6.82
CA VAL A 451 -20.96 -9.79 -7.84
C VAL A 451 -21.22 -8.55 -8.69
N LEU A 452 -21.51 -7.40 -8.07
CA LEU A 452 -21.79 -6.15 -8.78
C LEU A 452 -20.59 -5.68 -9.63
N GLU A 453 -19.35 -5.90 -9.17
CA GLU A 453 -18.13 -5.60 -9.91
C GLU A 453 -18.02 -6.47 -11.18
N ALA A 454 -18.39 -7.75 -11.11
CA ALA A 454 -18.43 -8.62 -12.28
C ALA A 454 -19.54 -8.20 -13.27
N GLU A 455 -20.70 -7.77 -12.77
CA GLU A 455 -21.83 -7.36 -13.60
C GLU A 455 -21.58 -6.06 -14.36
N ILE A 456 -21.00 -5.04 -13.73
CA ILE A 456 -20.68 -3.78 -14.42
C ILE A 456 -19.64 -3.98 -15.53
N LEU A 457 -18.66 -4.89 -15.31
CA LEU A 457 -17.68 -5.25 -16.35
C LEU A 457 -18.38 -5.93 -17.53
N LYS A 458 -19.24 -6.90 -17.27
CA LYS A 458 -20.01 -7.59 -18.32
C LYS A 458 -20.93 -6.62 -19.07
N PHE A 459 -21.61 -5.72 -18.37
CA PHE A 459 -22.47 -4.69 -18.97
C PHE A 459 -21.66 -3.74 -19.86
N SER A 460 -20.47 -3.32 -19.39
CA SER A 460 -19.56 -2.48 -20.16
C SER A 460 -19.13 -3.14 -21.48
N ASP A 461 -18.85 -4.44 -21.47
CA ASP A 461 -18.39 -5.16 -22.67
C ASP A 461 -19.52 -5.64 -23.60
N GLY A 462 -20.76 -5.75 -23.09
CA GLY A 462 -21.94 -6.17 -23.86
C GLY A 462 -22.55 -5.08 -24.74
N ASP A 463 -23.68 -5.36 -25.40
CA ASP A 463 -24.46 -4.37 -26.18
C ASP A 463 -25.69 -3.84 -25.42
N GLU A 464 -25.76 -4.11 -24.11
CA GLU A 464 -26.88 -3.72 -23.27
C GLU A 464 -26.88 -2.20 -23.00
N ASN A 465 -28.09 -1.62 -22.92
CA ASN A 465 -28.31 -0.21 -22.56
C ASN A 465 -28.94 -0.13 -21.17
N GLY A 466 -28.62 0.92 -20.41
CA GLY A 466 -29.06 1.04 -19.04
C GLY A 466 -28.23 2.04 -18.26
N ILE A 467 -28.47 2.09 -16.95
CA ILE A 467 -27.85 3.07 -16.06
C ILE A 467 -27.06 2.32 -14.98
N TRP A 468 -25.81 2.73 -14.78
CA TRP A 468 -25.05 2.40 -13.59
C TRP A 468 -24.84 3.65 -12.75
N VAL A 469 -25.32 3.64 -11.51
CA VAL A 469 -25.05 4.67 -10.52
C VAL A 469 -23.90 4.20 -9.64
N SER A 470 -22.90 5.05 -9.42
CA SER A 470 -21.73 4.69 -8.64
C SER A 470 -21.14 5.86 -7.87
N THR A 471 -20.12 5.57 -7.08
CA THR A 471 -19.25 6.54 -6.42
C THR A 471 -17.83 6.47 -7.00
N GLN A 472 -16.83 6.92 -6.25
CA GLN A 472 -15.42 6.87 -6.68
C GLN A 472 -14.88 5.44 -6.90
N ILE A 473 -15.63 4.40 -6.57
CA ILE A 473 -15.17 3.00 -6.74
C ILE A 473 -14.86 2.65 -8.20
N VAL A 474 -15.57 3.27 -9.17
CA VAL A 474 -15.31 3.08 -10.60
C VAL A 474 -14.20 3.96 -11.17
N GLU A 475 -13.65 4.90 -10.38
CA GLU A 475 -12.56 5.80 -10.83
C GLU A 475 -11.28 5.03 -11.11
N ALA A 476 -11.05 3.92 -10.42
CA ALA A 476 -9.82 3.14 -10.53
C ALA A 476 -10.09 1.62 -10.57
N SER A 477 -9.19 0.88 -11.21
CA SER A 477 -9.17 -0.59 -11.31
C SER A 477 -10.19 -1.28 -12.23
N LEU A 478 -11.34 -0.67 -12.57
CA LEU A 478 -12.30 -1.27 -13.51
C LEU A 478 -12.04 -0.79 -14.96
N ASP A 479 -11.90 -1.70 -15.92
CA ASP A 479 -11.73 -1.37 -17.36
C ASP A 479 -13.06 -1.18 -18.08
N ILE A 480 -13.88 -0.25 -17.58
CA ILE A 480 -15.21 0.04 -18.13
C ILE A 480 -15.19 1.15 -19.21
N ASP A 481 -16.11 1.08 -20.17
CA ASP A 481 -16.35 2.04 -21.25
C ASP A 481 -17.86 2.30 -21.47
N PHE A 482 -18.30 3.52 -21.19
CA PHE A 482 -19.69 3.97 -21.29
C PHE A 482 -19.87 5.01 -22.40
N ASP A 483 -21.11 5.17 -22.87
CA ASP A 483 -21.46 6.16 -23.90
C ASP A 483 -21.67 7.55 -23.30
N GLU A 484 -22.30 7.64 -22.13
CA GLU A 484 -22.63 8.90 -21.47
C GLU A 484 -22.12 8.90 -20.03
N LEU A 485 -21.58 10.03 -19.60
CA LEU A 485 -21.15 10.24 -18.22
C LEU A 485 -21.87 11.43 -17.61
N TYR A 486 -22.66 11.18 -16.57
CA TYR A 486 -23.17 12.19 -15.67
C TYR A 486 -22.36 12.13 -14.38
N THR A 487 -21.79 13.24 -13.95
CA THR A 487 -20.95 13.23 -12.76
C THR A 487 -21.10 14.48 -11.92
N GLU A 488 -21.13 14.30 -10.60
CA GLU A 488 -20.97 15.44 -9.68
C GLU A 488 -19.56 16.02 -9.85
N MET A 489 -19.46 17.34 -9.81
CA MET A 489 -18.17 18.03 -9.89
C MET A 489 -17.24 17.57 -8.76
N CYS A 490 -15.95 17.43 -9.05
CA CYS A 490 -14.90 16.97 -8.15
C CYS A 490 -13.56 17.64 -8.53
N PRO A 491 -12.48 17.47 -7.73
CA PRO A 491 -11.15 17.96 -8.08
C PRO A 491 -10.69 17.53 -9.48
N ALA A 492 -9.87 18.37 -10.11
CA ALA A 492 -9.48 18.23 -11.50
C ALA A 492 -8.91 16.85 -11.89
N ASP A 493 -8.07 16.27 -11.04
CA ASP A 493 -7.47 14.96 -11.18
C ASP A 493 -8.49 13.81 -11.07
N ASN A 494 -9.40 13.85 -10.08
CA ASN A 494 -10.50 12.90 -10.00
C ASN A 494 -11.42 12.97 -11.22
N LEU A 495 -11.72 14.19 -11.69
CA LEU A 495 -12.57 14.38 -12.86
C LEU A 495 -11.96 13.68 -14.08
N LEU A 496 -10.67 13.85 -14.34
CA LEU A 496 -9.99 13.19 -15.45
C LEU A 496 -10.03 11.65 -15.36
N GLN A 497 -10.01 11.07 -14.16
CA GLN A 497 -10.18 9.63 -13.97
C GLN A 497 -11.60 9.18 -14.34
N ARG A 498 -12.63 9.94 -13.95
CA ARG A 498 -14.03 9.70 -14.34
C ARG A 498 -14.24 9.81 -15.84
N LEU A 499 -13.67 10.85 -16.46
CA LEU A 499 -13.67 11.03 -17.91
C LEU A 499 -13.10 9.79 -18.62
N GLY A 500 -12.09 9.13 -18.04
CA GLY A 500 -11.50 7.91 -18.59
C GLY A 500 -12.42 6.68 -18.64
N ARG A 501 -13.67 6.78 -18.19
CA ARG A 501 -14.73 5.74 -18.22
C ARG A 501 -15.78 5.97 -19.31
N CYS A 502 -15.70 7.10 -20.02
CA CYS A 502 -16.58 7.45 -21.13
C CYS A 502 -15.76 7.47 -22.42
N TYR A 503 -16.24 6.85 -23.50
CA TYR A 503 -15.53 6.82 -24.78
C TYR A 503 -14.05 6.44 -24.66
N ARG A 504 -13.74 5.48 -23.79
CA ARG A 504 -12.38 5.13 -23.38
C ARG A 504 -11.55 4.61 -24.56
N LYS A 505 -12.16 3.80 -25.44
CA LYS A 505 -11.48 3.07 -26.52
C LYS A 505 -11.75 3.64 -27.93
N ARG A 506 -12.41 4.81 -28.05
CA ARG A 506 -12.86 5.37 -29.34
C ARG A 506 -13.02 6.90 -29.32
N ASN A 507 -13.03 7.53 -30.50
CA ASN A 507 -13.34 8.96 -30.62
C ASN A 507 -14.86 9.21 -30.54
N TYR A 508 -15.24 10.35 -29.99
CA TYR A 508 -16.60 10.88 -30.06
C TYR A 508 -16.69 11.91 -31.18
N SER A 509 -17.72 11.79 -32.01
CA SER A 509 -17.98 12.65 -33.17
C SER A 509 -19.37 13.29 -33.13
N GLY A 510 -20.06 13.22 -31.99
CA GLY A 510 -21.38 13.84 -31.83
C GLY A 510 -21.28 15.36 -31.66
N THR A 511 -22.43 16.02 -31.80
CA THR A 511 -22.56 17.48 -31.71
C THR A 511 -23.10 17.95 -30.35
N ALA A 512 -23.52 17.02 -29.50
CA ALA A 512 -23.98 17.29 -28.13
C ALA A 512 -22.92 16.79 -27.12
N PRO A 513 -22.85 17.38 -25.92
CA PRO A 513 -22.02 16.84 -24.85
C PRO A 513 -22.33 15.37 -24.57
N ASN A 514 -21.30 14.55 -24.39
CA ASN A 514 -21.40 13.17 -23.91
C ASN A 514 -20.94 13.03 -22.43
N VAL A 515 -20.56 14.15 -21.84
CA VAL A 515 -20.13 14.26 -20.45
C VAL A 515 -20.83 15.47 -19.84
N HIS A 516 -21.53 15.24 -18.74
CA HIS A 516 -22.33 16.23 -18.03
C HIS A 516 -21.82 16.37 -16.60
N ILE A 517 -21.28 17.54 -16.27
CA ILE A 517 -20.63 17.82 -15.00
C ILE A 517 -21.52 18.75 -14.18
N HIS A 518 -22.07 18.24 -13.08
CA HIS A 518 -23.02 18.93 -12.23
C HIS A 518 -22.36 19.43 -10.94
N ASN A 519 -22.32 20.74 -10.76
CA ASN A 519 -21.80 21.35 -9.53
C ASN A 519 -22.88 21.37 -8.44
N THR A 520 -23.01 20.25 -7.74
CA THR A 520 -23.90 20.09 -6.57
C THR A 520 -23.25 20.52 -5.25
N ARG A 521 -21.93 20.77 -5.26
CA ARG A 521 -21.07 20.93 -4.07
C ARG A 521 -21.12 19.74 -3.09
N SER A 522 -21.63 18.59 -3.52
CA SER A 522 -21.63 17.33 -2.75
C SER A 522 -20.20 16.89 -2.41
N GLY A 523 -19.95 16.54 -1.16
CA GLY A 523 -18.65 16.05 -0.68
C GLY A 523 -17.58 17.12 -0.42
N VAL A 524 -17.88 18.42 -0.59
CA VAL A 524 -16.92 19.49 -0.26
C VAL A 524 -16.67 19.55 1.25
N SER A 525 -15.42 19.70 1.67
CA SER A 525 -14.93 19.64 3.07
C SER A 525 -14.95 18.26 3.73
N SER A 526 -15.85 17.35 3.33
CA SER A 526 -15.94 16.00 3.88
C SER A 526 -15.12 14.97 3.11
N ILE A 527 -15.01 15.14 1.78
CA ILE A 527 -14.28 14.26 0.87
C ILE A 527 -13.19 15.05 0.15
N TYR A 528 -13.51 16.24 -0.36
CA TYR A 528 -12.58 17.06 -1.13
C TYR A 528 -12.19 18.34 -0.40
N ASP A 529 -10.95 18.77 -0.62
CA ASP A 529 -10.44 20.06 -0.16
C ASP A 529 -11.20 21.21 -0.85
N PRO A 530 -11.83 22.14 -0.10
CA PRO A 530 -12.64 23.21 -0.69
C PRO A 530 -11.85 24.14 -1.62
N GLU A 531 -10.59 24.45 -1.30
CA GLU A 531 -9.77 25.36 -2.12
C GLU A 531 -9.44 24.71 -3.46
N ILE A 532 -9.08 23.42 -3.46
CA ILE A 532 -8.83 22.67 -4.69
C ILE A 532 -10.10 22.49 -5.52
N TYR A 533 -11.24 22.24 -4.86
CA TYR A 533 -12.53 22.12 -5.52
C TYR A 533 -12.94 23.41 -6.24
N ASP A 534 -12.89 24.54 -5.55
CA ASP A 534 -13.33 25.82 -6.10
C ASP A 534 -12.38 26.28 -7.23
N LEU A 535 -11.07 26.04 -7.11
CA LEU A 535 -10.11 26.25 -8.21
C LEU A 535 -10.42 25.35 -9.42
N SER A 536 -10.77 24.09 -9.19
CA SER A 536 -11.16 23.15 -10.25
C SER A 536 -12.39 23.67 -11.00
N VAL A 537 -13.41 24.15 -10.28
CA VAL A 537 -14.61 24.76 -10.88
C VAL A 537 -14.25 25.98 -11.72
N GLU A 538 -13.48 26.92 -11.17
CA GLU A 538 -13.09 28.15 -11.87
C GLU A 538 -12.39 27.84 -13.20
N ARG A 539 -11.48 26.85 -13.20
CA ARG A 539 -10.70 26.48 -14.39
C ARG A 539 -11.45 25.60 -15.38
N LEU A 540 -12.46 24.86 -14.95
CA LEU A 540 -13.25 23.99 -15.83
C LEU A 540 -14.22 24.79 -16.72
N LYS A 541 -14.79 25.89 -16.20
CA LYS A 541 -15.84 26.69 -16.87
C LYS A 541 -15.48 27.14 -18.28
N GLN A 542 -14.21 27.34 -18.60
CA GLN A 542 -13.76 27.75 -19.94
C GLN A 542 -13.97 26.69 -21.04
N TYR A 543 -14.10 25.42 -20.64
CA TYR A 543 -14.29 24.26 -21.51
C TYR A 543 -15.77 23.85 -21.67
N ASP A 544 -16.69 24.60 -21.07
CA ASP A 544 -18.13 24.32 -21.18
C ASP A 544 -18.60 24.32 -22.64
N ASN A 545 -19.41 23.30 -22.98
CA ASN A 545 -19.96 23.04 -24.31
C ASN A 545 -18.89 22.92 -25.43
N LYS A 546 -17.71 22.41 -25.09
CA LYS A 546 -16.59 22.20 -26.02
C LYS A 546 -16.02 20.81 -25.89
N PHE A 547 -15.32 20.39 -26.95
CA PHE A 547 -14.42 19.26 -26.84
C PHE A 547 -13.33 19.58 -25.81
N PHE A 548 -13.13 18.66 -24.88
CA PHE A 548 -12.08 18.71 -23.89
C PHE A 548 -10.99 17.72 -24.32
N THR A 549 -9.99 18.22 -25.04
CA THR A 549 -8.92 17.39 -25.64
C THR A 549 -7.95 16.88 -24.57
N GLU A 550 -7.15 15.86 -24.90
CA GLU A 550 -6.12 15.34 -23.96
C GLU A 550 -5.11 16.41 -23.51
N LYS A 551 -4.74 17.31 -24.43
CA LYS A 551 -3.81 18.40 -24.12
C LYS A 551 -4.43 19.43 -23.17
N GLU A 552 -5.70 19.75 -23.36
CA GLU A 552 -6.44 20.67 -22.48
C GLU A 552 -6.67 20.06 -21.10
N LYS A 553 -6.94 18.75 -21.01
CA LYS A 553 -7.06 18.03 -19.73
C LYS A 553 -5.79 18.16 -18.89
N ILE A 554 -4.63 17.96 -19.49
CA ILE A 554 -3.33 18.16 -18.80
C ILE A 554 -3.19 19.61 -18.36
N SER A 555 -3.44 20.56 -19.28
CA SER A 555 -3.34 22.00 -19.00
C SER A 555 -4.29 22.43 -17.87
N TYR A 556 -5.47 21.82 -17.80
CA TYR A 556 -6.45 22.03 -16.73
C TYR A 556 -5.90 21.61 -15.36
N VAL A 557 -5.36 20.40 -15.23
CA VAL A 557 -4.76 19.93 -13.97
C VAL A 557 -3.54 20.77 -13.58
N GLU A 558 -2.67 21.07 -14.54
CA GLU A 558 -1.50 21.93 -14.29
C GLU A 558 -1.90 23.33 -13.79
N SER A 559 -3.00 23.87 -14.32
CA SER A 559 -3.51 25.18 -13.91
C SER A 559 -4.06 25.17 -12.48
N VAL A 560 -4.75 24.10 -12.06
CA VAL A 560 -5.32 23.95 -10.71
C VAL A 560 -4.23 23.71 -9.68
N TYR A 561 -3.24 22.88 -9.99
CA TYR A 561 -2.19 22.45 -9.06
C TYR A 561 -0.87 23.23 -9.19
N SER A 562 -0.92 24.45 -9.73
CA SER A 562 0.25 25.31 -9.87
C SER A 562 0.76 25.81 -8.51
N HIS A 563 2.08 25.90 -8.36
CA HIS A 563 2.70 26.39 -7.11
C HIS A 563 2.28 27.82 -6.78
N GLU A 564 2.10 28.69 -7.78
CA GLU A 564 1.75 30.09 -7.54
C GLU A 564 0.38 30.25 -6.85
N LEU A 565 -0.59 29.41 -7.22
CA LEU A 565 -1.92 29.39 -6.61
C LEU A 565 -1.91 28.63 -5.28
N LEU A 566 -1.26 27.47 -5.24
CA LEU A 566 -1.35 26.58 -4.08
C LEU A 566 -0.41 26.96 -2.93
N LYS A 567 0.65 27.75 -3.12
CA LYS A 567 1.64 28.05 -2.07
C LYS A 567 1.05 28.58 -0.75
N ASN A 568 -0.12 29.21 -0.80
CA ASN A 568 -0.79 29.81 0.35
C ASN A 568 -1.98 28.99 0.87
N THR A 569 -2.40 27.94 0.17
CA THR A 569 -3.56 27.11 0.54
C THR A 569 -3.25 26.19 1.71
N GLN A 570 -4.28 25.71 2.40
CA GLN A 570 -4.14 24.72 3.46
C GLN A 570 -3.60 23.39 2.91
N TYR A 571 -3.99 23.01 1.69
CA TYR A 571 -3.46 21.85 0.98
C TYR A 571 -1.93 21.83 0.99
N PHE A 572 -1.28 22.90 0.51
CA PHE A 572 0.18 22.95 0.43
C PHE A 572 0.84 23.08 1.80
N LYS A 573 0.25 23.87 2.71
CA LYS A 573 0.74 24.01 4.08
C LYS A 573 0.74 22.67 4.82
N LYS A 574 -0.31 21.86 4.68
CA LYS A 574 -0.42 20.51 5.26
C LYS A 574 0.66 19.60 4.71
N LEU A 575 0.80 19.54 3.38
CA LEU A 575 1.82 18.75 2.69
C LEU A 575 3.23 19.12 3.18
N LEU A 576 3.57 20.40 3.16
CA LEU A 576 4.90 20.88 3.56
C LEU A 576 5.17 20.67 5.05
N LYS A 577 4.16 20.87 5.91
CA LYS A 577 4.26 20.61 7.36
C LYS A 577 4.57 19.15 7.62
N GLU A 578 3.87 18.23 6.96
CA GLU A 578 4.09 16.80 7.12
C GLU A 578 5.46 16.38 6.58
N TYR A 579 5.88 16.89 5.42
CA TYR A 579 7.21 16.63 4.89
C TYR A 579 8.31 17.07 5.87
N ASN A 580 8.20 18.29 6.41
CA ASN A 580 9.18 18.82 7.37
C ASN A 580 9.15 18.10 8.73
N SER A 581 8.03 17.44 9.10
CA SER A 581 7.92 16.68 10.35
C SER A 581 8.70 15.37 10.24
N LEU A 582 8.59 14.67 9.10
CA LEU A 582 9.30 13.43 8.80
C LEU A 582 10.82 13.59 8.88
N GLU A 583 11.34 14.73 8.42
CA GLU A 583 12.77 15.05 8.53
C GLU A 583 13.27 15.09 9.98
N LYS A 584 12.39 15.40 10.94
CA LYS A 584 12.72 15.59 12.36
C LYS A 584 12.38 14.38 13.23
N PHE A 585 11.79 13.32 12.67
CA PHE A 585 11.43 12.14 13.44
C PHE A 585 12.66 11.49 14.08
N ALA A 586 12.52 11.26 15.40
CA ALA A 586 13.53 10.63 16.21
C ALA A 586 13.64 9.12 15.92
N PHE A 587 14.76 8.54 16.33
CA PHE A 587 14.98 7.11 16.19
C PHE A 587 13.97 6.31 17.03
N SER A 588 13.22 5.41 16.39
CA SER A 588 12.23 4.56 17.04
C SER A 588 11.19 5.33 17.88
N ASP A 589 10.77 6.51 17.42
CA ASP A 589 9.73 7.33 18.06
C ASP A 589 8.33 6.70 17.97
N PHE A 590 8.15 5.79 16.99
CA PHE A 590 6.89 5.08 16.76
C PHE A 590 7.09 3.57 16.87
N SER A 591 6.05 2.88 17.33
CA SER A 591 5.92 1.43 17.15
C SER A 591 5.52 1.11 15.70
N LYS A 592 5.75 -0.14 15.27
CA LYS A 592 5.28 -0.63 13.96
C LYS A 592 3.77 -0.43 13.78
N LYS A 593 2.99 -0.62 14.85
CA LYS A 593 1.53 -0.46 14.85
C LYS A 593 1.15 1.00 14.61
N GLU A 594 1.71 1.93 15.40
CA GLU A 594 1.45 3.37 15.25
C GLU A 594 1.90 3.88 13.88
N ALA A 595 3.06 3.44 13.38
CA ALA A 595 3.54 3.80 12.05
C ALA A 595 2.57 3.32 10.95
N THR A 596 2.04 2.11 11.07
CA THR A 596 1.06 1.57 10.12
C THR A 596 -0.26 2.34 10.20
N GLU A 597 -0.75 2.62 11.41
CA GLU A 597 -1.99 3.39 11.64
C GLU A 597 -1.87 4.82 11.09
N LYS A 598 -0.79 5.54 11.41
CA LYS A 598 -0.51 6.89 10.89
C LYS A 598 -0.19 6.95 9.40
N PHE A 599 0.39 5.90 8.83
CA PHE A 599 0.61 5.86 7.38
C PHE A 599 -0.73 5.74 6.65
N ARG A 600 -1.58 4.83 7.13
CA ARG A 600 -2.83 4.51 6.47
C ARG A 600 -3.88 5.59 6.61
N ASP A 601 -3.84 6.40 7.68
CA ASP A 601 -4.75 7.51 7.98
C ASP A 601 -6.07 7.46 7.21
N ILE A 602 -6.76 6.33 7.38
CA ILE A 602 -8.18 6.20 7.16
C ILE A 602 -8.63 5.40 8.35
N LEU A 603 -9.35 6.12 9.21
CA LEU A 603 -10.35 5.61 10.13
C LEU A 603 -11.31 4.76 9.29
N THR A 604 -10.97 3.52 8.95
CA THR A 604 -11.93 2.53 8.48
C THR A 604 -12.00 1.42 9.49
N ILE A 605 -13.20 1.13 9.93
CA ILE A 605 -13.49 -0.04 10.74
C ILE A 605 -14.19 -1.06 9.85
N THR A 606 -13.91 -2.33 10.13
CA THR A 606 -14.64 -3.45 9.54
C THR A 606 -15.84 -3.72 10.43
N ILE A 607 -17.03 -3.68 9.84
CA ILE A 607 -18.28 -3.91 10.56
C ILE A 607 -19.05 -5.10 10.00
N ILE A 608 -19.98 -5.63 10.80
CA ILE A 608 -21.02 -6.54 10.36
C ILE A 608 -22.38 -6.05 10.89
N PRO A 609 -23.43 -5.95 10.04
CA PRO A 609 -24.75 -5.57 10.51
C PRO A 609 -25.41 -6.68 11.36
N ASP A 610 -26.27 -6.27 12.29
CA ASP A 610 -26.91 -7.16 13.28
C ASP A 610 -27.63 -8.36 12.66
N GLU A 611 -28.43 -8.14 11.62
CA GLU A 611 -29.19 -9.19 10.95
C GLU A 611 -28.27 -10.30 10.44
N GLN A 612 -27.15 -9.93 9.81
CA GLN A 612 -26.21 -10.89 9.27
C GLN A 612 -25.35 -11.52 10.36
N TYR A 613 -25.00 -10.76 11.40
CA TYR A 613 -24.38 -11.35 12.59
C TYR A 613 -25.27 -12.44 13.21
N ASP A 614 -26.57 -12.19 13.36
CA ASP A 614 -27.51 -13.14 13.94
C ASP A 614 -27.69 -14.38 13.06
N ILE A 615 -27.71 -14.23 11.72
CA ILE A 615 -27.68 -15.38 10.78
C ILE A 615 -26.43 -16.24 11.00
N LEU A 616 -25.25 -15.61 11.09
CA LEU A 616 -23.98 -16.31 11.32
C LEU A 616 -23.86 -16.90 12.74
N LEU A 617 -24.53 -16.32 13.72
CA LEU A 617 -24.60 -16.85 15.07
C LEU A 617 -25.49 -18.10 15.07
N ASN A 618 -26.68 -18.01 14.47
CA ASN A 618 -27.67 -19.10 14.45
C ASN A 618 -27.19 -20.33 13.67
N ASN A 619 -26.39 -20.15 12.60
CA ASN A 619 -25.77 -21.27 11.88
C ASN A 619 -24.50 -21.81 12.56
N GLY A 620 -24.13 -21.27 13.73
CA GLY A 620 -22.99 -21.68 14.55
C GLY A 620 -21.62 -21.24 14.03
N MET A 621 -21.57 -20.36 13.02
CA MET A 621 -20.32 -19.87 12.45
C MET A 621 -19.57 -18.95 13.42
N ILE A 622 -20.25 -18.04 14.11
CA ILE A 622 -19.63 -17.14 15.10
C ILE A 622 -18.99 -17.92 16.27
N ASP A 623 -19.66 -18.95 16.79
CA ASP A 623 -19.12 -19.76 17.88
C ASP A 623 -17.90 -20.57 17.44
N LYS A 624 -17.95 -21.16 16.24
CA LYS A 624 -16.80 -21.83 15.62
C LYS A 624 -15.65 -20.85 15.44
N LEU A 625 -15.92 -19.65 14.92
CA LEU A 625 -14.93 -18.58 14.75
C LEU A 625 -14.22 -18.25 16.05
N ARG A 626 -14.96 -17.97 17.14
CA ARG A 626 -14.38 -17.67 18.46
C ARG A 626 -13.48 -18.80 18.96
N SER A 627 -13.94 -20.05 18.83
CA SER A 627 -13.16 -21.22 19.28
C SER A 627 -11.84 -21.43 18.49
N VAL A 628 -11.80 -20.99 17.23
CA VAL A 628 -10.66 -21.19 16.32
C VAL A 628 -9.72 -20.00 16.33
N ILE A 629 -10.26 -18.78 16.23
CA ILE A 629 -9.53 -17.52 16.11
C ILE A 629 -8.89 -17.11 17.44
N ASP A 630 -9.56 -17.30 18.57
CA ASP A 630 -8.99 -16.88 19.87
C ASP A 630 -8.13 -17.98 20.52
N ASN A 631 -8.05 -19.18 19.91
CA ASN A 631 -7.16 -20.24 20.36
C ASN A 631 -5.73 -20.05 19.78
N PRO A 632 -4.71 -19.80 20.62
CA PRO A 632 -3.34 -19.54 20.17
C PRO A 632 -2.64 -20.78 19.58
N HIS A 633 -3.17 -21.99 19.78
CA HIS A 633 -2.64 -23.23 19.23
C HIS A 633 -3.23 -23.63 17.88
N THR A 634 -4.24 -22.90 17.39
CA THR A 634 -4.83 -23.15 16.08
C THR A 634 -3.81 -22.87 14.98
N LYS A 635 -3.71 -23.80 14.01
CA LYS A 635 -2.90 -23.61 12.80
C LYS A 635 -3.31 -22.32 12.08
N THR A 636 -2.32 -21.52 11.67
CA THR A 636 -2.52 -20.23 10.98
C THR A 636 -3.41 -20.36 9.75
N SER A 637 -3.25 -21.43 8.96
CA SER A 637 -4.07 -21.67 7.77
C SER A 637 -5.55 -21.87 8.13
N ARG A 638 -5.84 -22.78 9.07
CA ARG A 638 -7.19 -22.99 9.57
C ARG A 638 -7.81 -21.69 10.09
N ARG A 639 -7.06 -20.89 10.86
CA ARG A 639 -7.52 -19.60 11.37
C ARG A 639 -7.87 -18.61 10.25
N GLN A 640 -7.04 -18.53 9.20
CA GLN A 640 -7.27 -17.64 8.08
C GLN A 640 -8.53 -18.04 7.29
N LYS A 641 -8.75 -19.33 7.02
CA LYS A 641 -9.94 -19.79 6.29
C LYS A 641 -11.25 -19.34 6.93
N TYR A 642 -11.39 -19.53 8.24
CA TYR A 642 -12.58 -19.06 8.95
C TYR A 642 -12.70 -17.54 8.92
N LEU A 643 -11.58 -16.81 9.07
CA LEU A 643 -11.58 -15.36 8.97
C LEU A 643 -12.07 -14.90 7.59
N ASP A 644 -11.67 -15.58 6.53
CA ASP A 644 -12.07 -15.25 5.16
C ASP A 644 -13.57 -15.45 4.94
N ASP A 645 -14.11 -16.58 5.43
CA ASP A 645 -15.55 -16.84 5.39
C ASP A 645 -16.33 -15.72 6.12
N LEU A 646 -15.83 -15.26 7.27
CA LEU A 646 -16.45 -14.15 8.02
C LEU A 646 -16.36 -12.83 7.24
N MET A 647 -15.20 -12.54 6.64
CA MET A 647 -14.96 -11.30 5.90
C MET A 647 -15.94 -11.11 4.73
N GLN A 648 -16.50 -12.19 4.17
CA GLN A 648 -17.52 -12.13 3.13
C GLN A 648 -18.78 -11.36 3.53
N TYR A 649 -19.11 -11.36 4.83
CA TYR A 649 -20.29 -10.71 5.41
C TYR A 649 -19.99 -9.34 6.01
N THR A 650 -18.76 -8.85 5.87
CA THR A 650 -18.33 -7.59 6.48
C THR A 650 -18.29 -6.43 5.49
N ILE A 651 -18.28 -5.22 6.03
CA ILE A 651 -18.23 -3.96 5.28
C ILE A 651 -17.15 -3.08 5.91
N SER A 652 -16.24 -2.53 5.09
CA SER A 652 -15.24 -1.57 5.55
C SER A 652 -15.75 -0.15 5.36
N VAL A 653 -15.89 0.60 6.45
CA VAL A 653 -16.49 1.94 6.43
C VAL A 653 -15.76 2.91 7.33
N ASN A 654 -15.85 4.21 7.01
CA ASN A 654 -15.32 5.26 7.87
C ASN A 654 -16.23 5.46 9.10
N PRO A 655 -15.74 5.37 10.35
CA PRO A 655 -16.55 5.59 11.56
C PRO A 655 -17.35 6.89 11.57
N MET A 656 -16.92 7.92 10.84
CA MET A 656 -17.62 9.20 10.75
C MET A 656 -19.00 9.10 10.08
N ILE A 657 -19.33 7.99 9.42
CA ILE A 657 -20.67 7.79 8.84
C ILE A 657 -21.75 7.49 9.89
N PHE A 658 -21.33 7.10 11.09
CA PHE A 658 -22.22 6.71 12.17
C PHE A 658 -22.72 7.94 12.95
N SER A 659 -24.02 7.94 13.27
CA SER A 659 -24.64 8.94 14.15
C SER A 659 -24.51 8.49 15.62
N LYS A 660 -24.78 9.38 16.58
CA LYS A 660 -24.81 8.98 18.00
C LYS A 660 -25.80 7.85 18.31
N GLU A 661 -26.79 7.63 17.45
CA GLU A 661 -27.86 6.64 17.62
C GLU A 661 -27.49 5.27 17.05
N ILE A 662 -26.70 5.23 15.96
CA ILE A 662 -26.22 4.01 15.32
C ILE A 662 -24.70 4.02 15.43
N MET A 663 -24.17 3.35 16.46
CA MET A 663 -22.73 3.21 16.69
C MET A 663 -22.35 1.73 16.68
N PRO A 664 -21.17 1.38 16.13
CA PRO A 664 -20.61 0.06 16.30
C PRO A 664 -20.38 -0.27 17.78
N ASP A 665 -20.47 -1.54 18.12
CA ASP A 665 -20.12 -2.05 19.45
C ASP A 665 -18.70 -1.63 19.84
N LYS A 666 -18.49 -1.40 21.15
CA LYS A 666 -17.16 -1.03 21.67
C LYS A 666 -16.15 -2.15 21.51
N ASP A 667 -16.61 -3.37 21.73
CA ASP A 667 -15.79 -4.57 21.66
C ASP A 667 -15.96 -5.24 20.30
N SER A 668 -14.86 -5.75 19.77
CA SER A 668 -14.91 -6.55 18.55
C SER A 668 -15.50 -7.93 18.82
N ILE A 669 -16.10 -8.53 17.79
CA ILE A 669 -16.71 -9.87 17.86
C ILE A 669 -15.71 -10.95 18.27
N CYS A 670 -14.44 -10.75 17.94
CA CYS A 670 -13.30 -11.58 18.30
C CYS A 670 -12.19 -10.74 18.93
N SER A 671 -11.46 -11.28 19.90
CA SER A 671 -10.41 -10.53 20.63
C SER A 671 -9.23 -10.13 19.75
N SER A 672 -9.01 -10.90 18.69
CA SER A 672 -7.79 -10.85 17.88
C SER A 672 -8.01 -10.30 16.47
N VAL A 673 -9.25 -9.97 16.10
CA VAL A 673 -9.60 -9.33 14.83
C VAL A 673 -10.60 -8.21 15.10
N LYS A 674 -10.31 -6.99 14.61
CA LYS A 674 -11.14 -5.81 14.80
C LYS A 674 -12.34 -5.77 13.83
N ILE A 675 -13.32 -6.62 14.08
CA ILE A 675 -14.63 -6.59 13.40
C ILE A 675 -15.67 -6.22 14.44
N TYR A 676 -16.44 -5.17 14.18
CA TYR A 676 -17.40 -4.61 15.11
C TYR A 676 -18.82 -4.88 14.62
N ARG A 677 -19.69 -5.36 15.51
CA ARG A 677 -21.12 -5.46 15.23
C ARG A 677 -21.73 -4.06 15.19
N VAL A 678 -22.73 -3.83 14.35
CA VAL A 678 -23.48 -2.58 14.33
C VAL A 678 -24.97 -2.81 14.06
N ASN A 679 -25.80 -2.12 14.83
CA ASN A 679 -27.25 -2.12 14.63
C ASN A 679 -27.64 -1.18 13.48
N ALA A 680 -27.34 -1.60 12.26
CA ALA A 680 -27.66 -0.91 11.02
C ALA A 680 -28.35 -1.89 10.06
N MET A 681 -29.26 -1.37 9.22
CA MET A 681 -29.95 -2.20 8.22
C MET A 681 -29.06 -2.43 7.00
N TYR A 682 -29.23 -3.60 6.39
CA TYR A 682 -28.51 -3.98 5.18
C TYR A 682 -29.51 -4.46 4.11
N ASP A 683 -29.66 -3.69 3.04
CA ASP A 683 -30.60 -3.95 1.95
C ASP A 683 -29.88 -4.51 0.73
N PHE A 684 -30.07 -5.80 0.46
CA PHE A 684 -29.61 -6.43 -0.78
C PHE A 684 -30.36 -7.74 -1.03
N ASP A 685 -31.00 -7.83 -2.20
CA ASP A 685 -31.66 -9.01 -2.70
C ASP A 685 -30.69 -9.83 -3.57
N GLU A 686 -30.40 -11.05 -3.16
CA GLU A 686 -29.42 -11.93 -3.81
C GLU A 686 -29.93 -12.56 -5.13
N GLU A 687 -31.23 -12.52 -5.42
CA GLU A 687 -31.76 -13.09 -6.68
C GLU A 687 -31.77 -12.04 -7.80
N SER A 688 -32.15 -10.81 -7.47
CA SER A 688 -32.20 -9.68 -8.39
C SER A 688 -30.91 -8.88 -8.44
N HIS A 689 -30.00 -9.08 -7.48
CA HIS A 689 -28.78 -8.30 -7.25
C HIS A 689 -29.05 -6.80 -7.04
N MET A 690 -30.17 -6.48 -6.39
CA MET A 690 -30.64 -5.11 -6.17
C MET A 690 -30.69 -4.74 -4.70
N GLY A 691 -30.48 -3.47 -4.38
CA GLY A 691 -30.59 -2.93 -3.03
C GLY A 691 -29.59 -1.80 -2.80
N VAL A 692 -29.71 -1.07 -1.69
CA VAL A 692 -28.83 0.07 -1.37
C VAL A 692 -27.66 -0.27 -0.43
N GLY A 693 -27.51 -1.54 -0.05
CA GLY A 693 -26.48 -2.02 0.87
C GLY A 693 -26.71 -1.50 2.30
N LEU A 694 -25.63 -1.15 3.01
CA LEU A 694 -25.72 -0.65 4.38
C LEU A 694 -26.35 0.75 4.46
N THR A 695 -27.41 0.88 5.26
CA THR A 695 -28.13 2.13 5.53
C THR A 695 -27.99 2.57 6.99
N ILE A 696 -27.79 3.88 7.20
CA ILE A 696 -27.54 4.49 8.53
C ILE A 696 -28.58 5.58 8.84
N GLN A 697 -29.68 5.60 8.08
CA GLN A 697 -30.82 6.47 8.32
C GLN A 697 -32.00 5.61 8.77
N SER A 698 -32.83 6.14 9.68
CA SER A 698 -34.12 5.53 10.01
C SER A 698 -34.97 5.50 8.74
N LEU A 699 -35.38 4.31 8.31
CA LEU A 699 -36.40 4.15 7.27
C LEU A 699 -37.64 4.90 7.74
N ASN A 700 -37.94 6.06 7.15
CA ASN A 700 -39.24 6.67 7.33
C ASN A 700 -40.29 5.67 6.84
N GLU A 701 -41.30 5.42 7.67
CA GLU A 701 -42.41 4.51 7.41
C GLU A 701 -43.02 4.76 6.01
N ASN A 702 -42.76 3.82 5.09
CA ASN A 702 -43.43 3.54 3.79
C ASN A 702 -42.52 2.81 2.77
N PHE A 703 -41.32 2.38 3.17
CA PHE A 703 -40.33 1.74 2.27
C PHE A 703 -40.56 0.26 1.93
N SER A 704 -41.62 -0.40 2.41
CA SER A 704 -41.83 -1.85 2.19
C SER A 704 -42.83 -2.20 1.08
N ASN A 705 -43.50 -1.23 0.45
CA ASN A 705 -44.65 -1.51 -0.42
C ASN A 705 -44.46 -1.15 -1.92
N GLN A 706 -43.22 -0.96 -2.40
CA GLN A 706 -42.96 -0.76 -3.83
C GLN A 706 -41.68 -1.48 -4.31
N LEU A 707 -41.48 -2.73 -3.88
CA LEU A 707 -40.65 -3.70 -4.59
C LEU A 707 -41.50 -4.45 -5.63
#